data_AF-A0ABD5XJ46-F1
#
_entry.id   AF-A0ABD5XJ46-F1
#
_cell.length_a   1.000
_cell.length_b   1.000
_cell.length_c   1.000
_cell.angle_alpha   90.00
_cell.angle_beta   90.00
_cell.angle_gamma   90.00
#
_symmetry.space_group_name_H-M   'P 1'
#
loop_
_entity.id
_entity.type
_entity.pdbx_description
1 polymer ?
#
loop_
_entity_poly.entity_id
_entity_poly.type
_entity_poly.pdbx_seq_one_letter_code
_entity_poly.pdbx_strand_id
1 'polypeptide(L)'
;MFVVGCLVATAPVTVVSAGTGAWSAPSGDGVSATTSAPVGVDSGRASALWSVAGPPRQIANETNNSTAVLHENPDDVDDENELDRLLSYLSGELNGDIGASALQLSQGEYAAARAALGDDYDDSLAKYVDVEGETGTDPAGDEYRTVGETQREYVDTVSEFRETRREYEAARQAGDDERARELARELTRLAEDGETQSDRLTDAFETISNRTDGDLTESSAQIEAVQANISERRDEIVSREFVATRLTVDDYDRNISFTDPLVLSGSLVADNGTPVAATTARFAVGGRTVQSPVAPDGSFELTYRPTRIPADTSALVVRYLPNDASMYQSTERAVPVAVSQVNATADLSGPSASPYGYADAVSVRAAVRANGTPVPDYPLSATFAGSAATAAATNASGASTISATVPATATGTASLRVAPDGDDRAVTFAPASVSVPLETEGTALDASARETDTGTVVVDGRLETDEGEAVRGQTVVISVDERAVASATTGQSGAYRATFDLPSDASAENATVSAAFDGAGTNLGPSDATASIRVSNAVAEADGGSGASGGLPFDPLDLAWVVVGTAVVGLAAAVLLRRNGGDDAVTAAVTDESDASDAGDAADPEPAATGTPAFDSAAAALDAGRPNDAVVVAYAGVRESLGSAAEVDDAATHWEFCDRCIDAGVAPADALESLTAGYERAAYSGLSVSDADAAELVETARSLADPSGSDALESPASGDGTDPSEAVGAVE
;
A
#
# COMPACT_ATOMS: atom_id res chain seq x y z
N MET A 1 -41.35 -57.76 -14.79
CA MET A 1 -41.29 -58.52 -13.52
C MET A 1 -40.71 -57.57 -12.49
N PHE A 2 -41.52 -57.07 -11.54
CA PHE A 2 -41.21 -56.09 -10.47
C PHE A 2 -40.42 -54.82 -10.91
N VAL A 3 -40.94 -53.58 -10.91
CA VAL A 3 -41.81 -52.83 -9.97
C VAL A 3 -41.23 -52.67 -8.56
N VAL A 4 -40.58 -51.53 -8.32
CA VAL A 4 -40.90 -50.53 -7.27
C VAL A 4 -40.52 -49.16 -7.85
N GLY A 5 -41.26 -48.10 -7.52
CA GLY A 5 -40.89 -46.72 -7.84
C GLY A 5 -41.12 -45.80 -6.65
N CYS A 6 -40.44 -44.65 -6.63
CA CYS A 6 -40.73 -43.54 -5.74
C CYS A 6 -40.92 -42.27 -6.58
N LEU A 7 -41.99 -41.55 -6.26
CA LEU A 7 -42.39 -40.28 -6.87
C LEU A 7 -42.43 -39.26 -5.74
N VAL A 8 -41.67 -38.17 -5.87
CA VAL A 8 -41.78 -37.00 -5.00
C VAL A 8 -41.97 -35.80 -5.89
N ALA A 9 -43.07 -35.08 -5.65
CA ALA A 9 -43.38 -33.81 -6.28
C ALA A 9 -43.52 -32.77 -5.18
N THR A 10 -42.88 -31.61 -5.37
CA THR A 10 -43.06 -30.42 -4.53
C THR A 10 -43.39 -29.24 -5.42
N ALA A 11 -44.52 -28.60 -5.13
CA ALA A 11 -45.09 -27.48 -5.88
C ALA A 11 -44.52 -26.14 -5.39
N PRO A 12 -44.66 -25.04 -6.17
CA PRO A 12 -44.06 -23.75 -5.82
C PRO A 12 -44.81 -23.03 -4.69
N VAL A 13 -44.06 -22.28 -3.88
CA VAL A 13 -44.62 -21.33 -2.91
C VAL A 13 -44.85 -19.99 -3.60
N THR A 14 -46.08 -19.51 -3.52
CA THR A 14 -46.48 -18.14 -3.89
C THR A 14 -46.38 -17.22 -2.68
N VAL A 15 -45.67 -16.09 -2.81
CA VAL A 15 -45.70 -15.02 -1.79
C VAL A 15 -46.90 -14.12 -2.06
N VAL A 16 -47.76 -13.96 -1.05
CA VAL A 16 -48.99 -13.16 -1.10
C VAL A 16 -48.73 -11.76 -0.52
N SER A 17 -49.19 -10.74 -1.23
CA SER A 17 -49.16 -9.35 -0.77
C SER A 17 -50.31 -9.06 0.21
N ALA A 18 -50.00 -8.42 1.33
CA ALA A 18 -50.93 -7.67 2.19
C ALA A 18 -50.11 -6.60 2.94
N GLY A 19 -50.62 -5.43 3.30
CA GLY A 19 -52.00 -4.95 3.23
C GLY A 19 -52.25 -4.07 4.46
N THR A 20 -52.63 -2.81 4.26
CA THR A 20 -52.71 -1.79 5.32
C THR A 20 -53.78 -2.08 6.39
N GLY A 21 -53.52 -1.64 7.63
CA GLY A 21 -54.50 -1.72 8.73
C GLY A 21 -54.12 -0.81 9.90
N ALA A 22 -55.00 0.15 10.23
CA ALA A 22 -54.80 1.09 11.33
C ALA A 22 -55.69 0.77 12.56
N TRP A 23 -55.49 1.56 13.62
CA TRP A 23 -56.40 1.90 14.72
C TRP A 23 -56.34 1.16 16.09
N SER A 24 -56.11 2.02 17.10
CA SER A 24 -56.91 2.20 18.33
C SER A 24 -56.44 1.55 19.65
N ALA A 25 -56.33 2.42 20.66
CA ALA A 25 -56.12 2.10 22.06
C ALA A 25 -57.44 1.91 22.83
N PRO A 26 -57.35 1.38 24.07
CA PRO A 26 -58.01 2.01 25.23
C PRO A 26 -56.99 2.17 26.39
N SER A 27 -56.97 3.22 27.24
CA SER A 27 -57.99 3.64 28.24
C SER A 27 -58.39 2.51 29.20
N GLY A 28 -58.33 2.59 30.53
CA GLY A 28 -57.94 3.66 31.47
C GLY A 28 -58.23 3.22 32.93
N ASP A 29 -58.08 4.14 33.90
CA ASP A 29 -58.35 4.02 35.36
C ASP A 29 -57.39 3.15 36.23
N GLY A 30 -56.81 3.66 37.34
CA GLY A 30 -56.78 5.04 37.85
C GLY A 30 -56.35 5.18 39.33
N VAL A 31 -56.18 6.44 39.78
CA VAL A 31 -56.22 6.93 41.20
C VAL A 31 -55.00 6.55 42.10
N SER A 32 -54.26 7.46 42.80
CA SER A 32 -54.42 8.91 43.07
C SER A 32 -53.11 9.64 43.47
N ALA A 33 -53.11 10.96 43.19
CA ALA A 33 -52.46 12.12 43.84
C ALA A 33 -51.56 11.93 45.12
N THR A 34 -50.53 12.75 45.38
CA THR A 34 -50.72 14.20 45.73
C THR A 34 -49.39 15.02 45.75
N THR A 35 -49.40 16.14 45.01
CA THR A 35 -48.80 17.48 45.28
C THR A 35 -47.53 17.64 46.12
N SER A 36 -46.48 18.28 45.56
CA SER A 36 -46.01 19.64 45.98
C SER A 36 -44.80 20.16 45.18
N ALA A 37 -44.88 21.41 44.73
CA ALA A 37 -43.75 22.29 44.42
C ALA A 37 -43.94 23.59 45.25
N PRO A 38 -42.89 24.38 45.53
CA PRO A 38 -42.62 25.48 44.59
C PRO A 38 -41.14 25.92 44.43
N VAL A 39 -40.85 26.45 43.25
CA VAL A 39 -40.05 27.64 42.90
C VAL A 39 -38.99 28.16 43.90
N GLY A 40 -37.74 28.23 43.44
CA GLY A 40 -36.72 29.18 43.91
C GLY A 40 -35.78 29.54 42.76
N VAL A 41 -35.74 30.80 42.36
CA VAL A 41 -34.87 31.30 41.28
C VAL A 41 -33.78 32.16 41.92
N ASP A 42 -32.51 31.88 41.64
CA ASP A 42 -31.46 32.90 41.73
C ASP A 42 -30.33 32.64 40.72
N SER A 43 -29.60 33.69 40.36
CA SER A 43 -28.62 33.72 39.28
C SER A 43 -27.19 33.70 39.82
N GLY A 44 -26.31 32.87 39.26
CA GLY A 44 -24.90 32.81 39.67
C GLY A 44 -24.00 32.26 38.57
N ARG A 45 -23.20 33.14 37.96
CA ARG A 45 -22.18 32.81 36.95
C ARG A 45 -20.86 32.45 37.66
N ALA A 46 -20.03 31.65 36.99
CA ALA A 46 -18.58 31.42 37.18
C ALA A 46 -18.10 30.16 37.95
N SER A 47 -17.41 29.31 37.17
CA SER A 47 -16.07 28.74 37.41
C SER A 47 -15.68 28.09 38.75
N ALA A 48 -15.46 26.78 38.69
CA ALA A 48 -14.42 26.05 39.44
C ALA A 48 -13.95 24.90 38.53
N LEU A 49 -12.72 24.85 38.01
CA LEU A 49 -11.44 24.63 38.72
C LEU A 49 -11.45 23.35 39.58
N TRP A 50 -11.08 22.24 38.96
CA TRP A 50 -10.68 21.02 39.68
C TRP A 50 -9.50 21.34 40.60
N SER A 51 -9.69 21.10 41.90
CA SER A 51 -8.60 21.11 42.88
C SER A 51 -8.27 19.67 43.28
N VAL A 52 -7.00 19.30 43.12
CA VAL A 52 -6.45 18.00 43.51
C VAL A 52 -6.66 17.76 45.02
N ALA A 53 -7.24 16.60 45.36
CA ALA A 53 -7.29 16.10 46.73
C ALA A 53 -6.30 14.93 46.87
N GLY A 54 -5.39 15.04 47.85
CA GLY A 54 -4.34 14.04 48.09
C GLY A 54 -4.84 12.70 48.66
N PRO A 55 -3.96 11.69 48.75
CA PRO A 55 -4.35 10.31 49.00
C PRO A 55 -4.91 10.07 50.41
N PRO A 56 -5.91 9.18 50.58
CA PRO A 56 -6.44 8.83 51.88
C PRO A 56 -5.44 8.00 52.70
N ARG A 57 -5.28 8.35 53.98
CA ARG A 57 -4.52 7.53 54.93
C ARG A 57 -5.29 6.25 55.26
N GLN A 58 -4.67 5.09 55.05
CA GLN A 58 -5.20 3.82 55.53
C GLN A 58 -5.34 3.82 57.06
N ILE A 59 -6.51 3.40 57.54
CA ILE A 59 -6.73 2.98 58.92
C ILE A 59 -6.81 1.46 58.88
N ALA A 60 -5.89 0.77 59.56
CA ALA A 60 -5.87 -0.68 59.57
C ALA A 60 -7.05 -1.24 60.38
N ASN A 61 -7.86 -2.11 59.76
CA ASN A 61 -8.59 -3.15 60.47
C ASN A 61 -8.83 -4.36 59.54
N GLU A 62 -8.77 -5.56 60.09
CA GLU A 62 -8.56 -6.80 59.33
C GLU A 62 -9.85 -7.45 58.83
N THR A 63 -9.98 -7.70 57.51
CA THR A 63 -10.36 -9.02 56.93
C THR A 63 -10.28 -8.99 55.39
N ASN A 64 -9.08 -8.95 54.83
CA ASN A 64 -8.88 -9.15 53.38
C ASN A 64 -8.73 -10.66 53.11
N ASN A 65 -9.76 -11.28 52.54
CA ASN A 65 -9.61 -12.54 51.79
C ASN A 65 -9.62 -12.23 50.28
N SER A 66 -8.66 -11.41 49.88
CA SER A 66 -8.41 -11.02 48.49
C SER A 66 -7.01 -11.50 48.12
N THR A 67 -6.91 -12.75 47.69
CA THR A 67 -5.73 -13.27 46.98
C THR A 67 -5.73 -12.70 45.56
N ALA A 68 -5.46 -11.40 45.46
CA ALA A 68 -4.98 -10.79 44.24
C ALA A 68 -3.45 -10.94 44.25
N VAL A 69 -2.97 -12.04 43.67
CA VAL A 69 -1.55 -12.21 43.39
C VAL A 69 -1.20 -11.21 42.28
N LEU A 70 -0.37 -10.21 42.57
CA LEU A 70 0.09 -9.26 41.54
C LEU A 70 1.31 -9.75 40.76
N HIS A 71 2.00 -10.78 41.27
CA HIS A 71 3.13 -11.45 40.61
C HIS A 71 3.12 -12.92 40.99
N GLU A 72 2.78 -13.78 40.04
CA GLU A 72 2.90 -15.25 40.13
C GLU A 72 4.31 -15.66 39.65
N ASN A 73 4.75 -16.87 40.01
CA ASN A 73 6.03 -17.41 39.53
C ASN A 73 5.82 -17.98 38.10
N PRO A 74 6.59 -17.58 37.07
CA PRO A 74 6.35 -18.02 35.69
C PRO A 74 6.39 -19.54 35.48
N ASP A 75 7.03 -20.31 36.37
CA ASP A 75 7.05 -21.78 36.31
C ASP A 75 5.82 -22.46 36.98
N ASP A 76 4.93 -21.69 37.63
CA ASP A 76 3.76 -22.19 38.39
C ASP A 76 2.41 -21.71 37.79
N VAL A 77 2.41 -21.06 36.63
CA VAL A 77 1.20 -20.56 35.94
C VAL A 77 0.61 -21.65 35.04
N ASP A 78 -0.71 -21.89 35.09
CA ASP A 78 -1.41 -22.73 34.09
C ASP A 78 -1.64 -21.90 32.81
N ASP A 79 -0.71 -22.01 31.86
CA ASP A 79 -0.55 -21.15 30.67
C ASP A 79 -1.86 -20.85 29.90
N GLU A 80 -2.71 -21.87 29.70
CA GLU A 80 -3.91 -21.78 28.85
C GLU A 80 -4.94 -20.73 29.37
N ASN A 81 -5.12 -20.61 30.70
CA ASN A 81 -6.15 -19.73 31.28
C ASN A 81 -5.76 -18.24 31.28
N GLU A 82 -4.51 -17.90 30.99
CA GLU A 82 -4.05 -16.50 30.93
C GLU A 82 -4.08 -15.97 29.50
N LEU A 83 -3.75 -16.81 28.51
CA LEU A 83 -3.87 -16.47 27.09
C LEU A 83 -5.34 -16.18 26.71
N ASP A 84 -6.31 -16.96 27.21
CA ASP A 84 -7.75 -16.67 27.04
C ASP A 84 -8.16 -15.28 27.58
N ARG A 85 -7.56 -14.84 28.70
CA ARG A 85 -7.83 -13.50 29.27
C ARG A 85 -7.18 -12.40 28.43
N LEU A 86 -6.00 -12.66 27.89
CA LEU A 86 -5.30 -11.73 27.01
C LEU A 86 -6.05 -11.56 25.68
N LEU A 87 -6.57 -12.65 25.09
CA LEU A 87 -7.44 -12.60 23.92
C LEU A 87 -8.72 -11.82 24.21
N SER A 88 -9.36 -12.03 25.35
CA SER A 88 -10.56 -11.27 25.76
C SER A 88 -10.26 -9.77 25.93
N TYR A 89 -9.09 -9.41 26.48
CA TYR A 89 -8.65 -8.02 26.58
C TYR A 89 -8.41 -7.39 25.20
N LEU A 90 -7.61 -8.05 24.33
CA LEU A 90 -7.26 -7.56 23.00
C LEU A 90 -8.50 -7.47 22.08
N SER A 91 -9.40 -8.45 22.14
CA SER A 91 -10.70 -8.39 21.46
C SER A 91 -11.53 -7.20 21.94
N GLY A 92 -11.52 -6.90 23.24
CA GLY A 92 -12.18 -5.72 23.81
C GLY A 92 -11.60 -4.39 23.32
N GLU A 93 -10.28 -4.31 23.16
CA GLU A 93 -9.55 -3.16 22.62
C GLU A 93 -9.91 -2.95 21.14
N LEU A 94 -9.76 -3.99 20.30
CA LEU A 94 -10.13 -3.98 18.87
C LEU A 94 -11.61 -3.62 18.65
N ASN A 95 -12.53 -4.19 19.44
CA ASN A 95 -13.96 -3.86 19.37
C ASN A 95 -14.24 -2.39 19.77
N GLY A 96 -13.45 -1.85 20.71
CA GLY A 96 -13.52 -0.44 21.11
C GLY A 96 -13.12 0.51 19.97
N ASP A 97 -12.03 0.20 19.28
CA ASP A 97 -11.53 0.95 18.13
C ASP A 97 -12.49 0.93 16.93
N ILE A 98 -13.06 -0.26 16.63
CA ILE A 98 -14.12 -0.44 15.63
C ILE A 98 -15.33 0.45 15.94
N GLY A 99 -15.79 0.43 17.20
CA GLY A 99 -16.91 1.25 17.68
C GLY A 99 -16.62 2.75 17.65
N ALA A 100 -15.41 3.16 18.03
CA ALA A 100 -14.96 4.55 17.95
C ALA A 100 -14.92 5.04 16.50
N SER A 101 -14.40 4.22 15.58
CA SER A 101 -14.36 4.53 14.15
C SER A 101 -15.76 4.67 13.54
N ALA A 102 -16.67 3.73 13.81
CA ALA A 102 -18.05 3.79 13.34
C ALA A 102 -18.79 5.04 13.89
N LEU A 103 -18.56 5.37 15.16
CA LEU A 103 -19.16 6.53 15.81
C LEU A 103 -18.67 7.83 15.18
N GLN A 104 -17.37 7.96 14.92
CA GLN A 104 -16.80 9.14 14.26
C GLN A 104 -17.22 9.27 12.80
N LEU A 105 -17.35 8.16 12.07
CA LEU A 105 -17.90 8.16 10.71
C LEU A 105 -19.35 8.65 10.68
N SER A 106 -20.18 8.23 11.64
CA SER A 106 -21.57 8.67 11.77
C SER A 106 -21.69 10.19 12.02
N GLN A 107 -20.74 10.76 12.78
CA GLN A 107 -20.63 12.20 13.04
C GLN A 107 -20.01 12.98 11.87
N GLY A 108 -19.30 12.29 10.97
CA GLY A 108 -18.60 12.88 9.83
C GLY A 108 -17.16 13.32 10.11
N GLU A 109 -16.57 12.85 11.21
CA GLU A 109 -15.17 13.09 11.57
C GLU A 109 -14.27 12.05 10.90
N TYR A 110 -14.16 12.10 9.57
CA TYR A 110 -13.47 11.07 8.77
C TYR A 110 -12.01 10.81 9.16
N ALA A 111 -11.26 11.88 9.48
CA ALA A 111 -9.88 11.75 9.93
C ALA A 111 -9.80 11.01 11.28
N ALA A 112 -10.70 11.31 12.21
CA ALA A 112 -10.79 10.60 13.50
C ALA A 112 -11.29 9.16 13.33
N ALA A 113 -12.22 8.92 12.39
CA ALA A 113 -12.72 7.59 12.06
C ALA A 113 -11.63 6.69 11.46
N ARG A 114 -10.74 7.25 10.62
CA ARG A 114 -9.55 6.55 10.13
C ARG A 114 -8.52 6.35 11.25
N ALA A 115 -8.24 7.38 12.05
CA ALA A 115 -7.23 7.33 13.13
C ALA A 115 -7.58 6.30 14.22
N ALA A 116 -8.87 6.10 14.52
CA ALA A 116 -9.34 5.05 15.42
C ALA A 116 -9.04 3.63 14.91
N LEU A 117 -8.80 3.45 13.61
CA LEU A 117 -8.27 2.22 13.01
C LEU A 117 -6.86 2.51 12.45
N GLY A 118 -6.02 3.23 13.20
CA GLY A 118 -4.65 3.56 12.83
C GLY A 118 -3.65 2.48 13.20
N ASP A 119 -2.41 2.91 13.45
CA ASP A 119 -1.30 2.03 13.83
C ASP A 119 -1.63 1.25 15.12
N ASP A 120 -2.23 1.89 16.13
CA ASP A 120 -2.60 1.24 17.41
C ASP A 120 -3.54 0.02 17.23
N TYR A 121 -4.45 0.08 16.24
CA TYR A 121 -5.34 -1.04 15.89
C TYR A 121 -4.56 -2.18 15.23
N ASP A 122 -3.70 -1.87 14.26
CA ASP A 122 -2.87 -2.88 13.58
C ASP A 122 -1.88 -3.55 14.54
N ASP A 123 -1.35 -2.78 15.49
CA ASP A 123 -0.46 -3.24 16.56
C ASP A 123 -1.19 -4.15 17.56
N SER A 124 -2.45 -3.85 17.87
CA SER A 124 -3.32 -4.67 18.73
C SER A 124 -3.79 -5.95 18.02
N LEU A 125 -4.07 -5.85 16.72
CA LEU A 125 -4.42 -6.98 15.86
C LEU A 125 -3.24 -7.95 15.69
N ALA A 126 -2.02 -7.43 15.52
CA ALA A 126 -0.82 -8.25 15.46
C ALA A 126 -0.63 -9.07 16.75
N LYS A 127 -0.81 -8.44 17.93
CA LYS A 127 -0.77 -9.10 19.25
C LYS A 127 -1.89 -10.15 19.38
N TYR A 128 -3.09 -9.83 18.92
CA TYR A 128 -4.24 -10.75 18.97
C TYR A 128 -3.99 -12.01 18.13
N VAL A 129 -3.51 -11.85 16.88
CA VAL A 129 -3.21 -12.97 15.97
C VAL A 129 -2.06 -13.86 16.48
N ASP A 130 -1.04 -13.27 17.12
CA ASP A 130 0.08 -14.01 17.72
C ASP A 130 -0.40 -14.93 18.85
N VAL A 131 -1.18 -14.40 19.79
CA VAL A 131 -1.75 -15.14 20.94
C VAL A 131 -2.80 -16.18 20.48
N GLU A 132 -3.59 -15.86 19.46
CA GLU A 132 -4.56 -16.77 18.85
C GLU A 132 -3.87 -18.00 18.21
N GLY A 133 -2.70 -17.79 17.61
CA GLY A 133 -1.87 -18.86 17.05
C GLY A 133 -1.34 -19.86 18.08
N GLU A 134 -1.19 -19.46 19.34
CA GLU A 134 -0.73 -20.33 20.44
C GLU A 134 -1.86 -21.09 21.15
N THR A 135 -3.06 -20.52 21.21
CA THR A 135 -4.21 -21.09 21.94
C THR A 135 -5.00 -22.13 21.14
N GLY A 136 -5.03 -22.05 19.81
CA GLY A 136 -5.73 -23.01 18.95
C GLY A 136 -7.27 -22.94 19.03
N THR A 137 -7.80 -21.80 19.51
CA THR A 137 -9.23 -21.46 19.57
C THR A 137 -9.79 -21.17 18.17
N ASP A 138 -11.12 -21.14 18.00
CA ASP A 138 -11.77 -20.79 16.72
C ASP A 138 -11.46 -19.33 16.36
N PRO A 139 -10.61 -19.06 15.36
CA PRO A 139 -9.93 -17.78 15.24
C PRO A 139 -10.86 -16.69 14.74
N ALA A 140 -10.67 -15.44 15.18
CA ALA A 140 -11.35 -14.25 14.68
C ALA A 140 -10.38 -13.20 14.11
N GLY A 141 -9.06 -13.45 14.12
CA GLY A 141 -8.05 -12.49 13.66
C GLY A 141 -8.14 -12.15 12.16
N ASP A 142 -8.63 -13.09 11.34
CA ASP A 142 -8.88 -12.84 9.92
C ASP A 142 -10.09 -11.93 9.68
N GLU A 143 -11.16 -12.07 10.48
CA GLU A 143 -12.29 -11.16 10.48
C GLU A 143 -11.92 -9.77 11.02
N TYR A 144 -11.13 -9.66 12.09
CA TYR A 144 -10.63 -8.36 12.57
C TYR A 144 -9.77 -7.64 11.53
N ARG A 145 -8.93 -8.37 10.77
CA ARG A 145 -8.19 -7.80 9.64
C ARG A 145 -9.13 -7.31 8.55
N THR A 146 -10.13 -8.12 8.19
CA THR A 146 -11.16 -7.79 7.20
C THR A 146 -11.93 -6.53 7.59
N VAL A 147 -12.26 -6.35 8.88
CA VAL A 147 -12.88 -5.14 9.40
C VAL A 147 -11.96 -3.93 9.28
N GLY A 148 -10.70 -4.03 9.73
CA GLY A 148 -9.75 -2.92 9.67
C GLY A 148 -9.56 -2.40 8.24
N GLU A 149 -9.38 -3.31 7.28
CA GLU A 149 -9.27 -2.99 5.86
C GLU A 149 -10.59 -2.39 5.31
N THR A 150 -11.72 -3.10 5.45
CA THR A 150 -13.00 -2.69 4.84
C THR A 150 -13.56 -1.40 5.45
N GLN A 151 -13.34 -1.15 6.75
CA GLN A 151 -13.86 0.04 7.42
C GLN A 151 -13.04 1.29 7.08
N ARG A 152 -11.71 1.17 6.90
CA ARG A 152 -10.89 2.25 6.32
C ARG A 152 -11.37 2.60 4.91
N GLU A 153 -11.59 1.61 4.05
CA GLU A 153 -12.13 1.83 2.70
C GLU A 153 -13.53 2.49 2.74
N TYR A 154 -14.42 2.04 3.63
CA TYR A 154 -15.76 2.60 3.77
C TYR A 154 -15.75 4.06 4.26
N VAL A 155 -14.89 4.41 5.23
CA VAL A 155 -14.69 5.80 5.68
C VAL A 155 -14.33 6.70 4.48
N ASP A 156 -13.50 6.22 3.57
CA ASP A 156 -13.07 6.95 2.38
C ASP A 156 -14.18 7.09 1.34
N THR A 157 -14.88 6.00 1.02
CA THR A 157 -16.04 6.03 0.11
C THR A 157 -17.14 6.97 0.62
N VAL A 158 -17.40 7.01 1.93
CA VAL A 158 -18.37 7.96 2.54
C VAL A 158 -17.84 9.40 2.54
N SER A 159 -16.52 9.61 2.65
CA SER A 159 -15.90 10.94 2.55
C SER A 159 -16.02 11.49 1.14
N GLU A 160 -15.57 10.72 0.16
CA GLU A 160 -15.63 11.04 -1.27
C GLU A 160 -17.07 11.29 -1.71
N PHE A 161 -18.03 10.43 -1.34
CA PHE A 161 -19.45 10.65 -1.64
C PHE A 161 -19.97 12.01 -1.12
N ARG A 162 -19.57 12.45 0.08
CA ARG A 162 -19.99 13.76 0.58
C ARG A 162 -19.28 14.92 -0.15
N GLU A 163 -18.08 14.73 -0.68
CA GLU A 163 -17.35 15.72 -1.47
C GLU A 163 -17.89 15.84 -2.90
N THR A 164 -17.98 14.74 -3.64
CA THR A 164 -18.60 14.67 -4.97
C THR A 164 -20.02 15.26 -4.97
N ARG A 165 -20.76 15.14 -3.85
CA ARG A 165 -22.08 15.75 -3.68
C ARG A 165 -22.02 17.27 -3.58
N ARG A 166 -21.02 17.85 -2.91
CA ARG A 166 -20.82 19.32 -2.88
C ARG A 166 -20.52 19.84 -4.28
N GLU A 167 -19.66 19.14 -5.03
CA GLU A 167 -19.39 19.46 -6.43
C GLU A 167 -20.65 19.38 -7.29
N TYR A 168 -21.45 18.32 -7.11
CA TYR A 168 -22.71 18.14 -7.85
C TYR A 168 -23.67 19.31 -7.58
N GLU A 169 -23.85 19.68 -6.31
CA GLU A 169 -24.69 20.82 -5.91
C GLU A 169 -24.16 22.15 -6.48
N ALA A 170 -22.83 22.32 -6.57
CA ALA A 170 -22.21 23.50 -7.19
C ALA A 170 -22.39 23.53 -8.72
N ALA A 171 -22.18 22.41 -9.42
CA ALA A 171 -22.41 22.29 -10.86
C ALA A 171 -23.88 22.58 -11.23
N ARG A 172 -24.83 22.07 -10.43
CA ARG A 172 -26.27 22.37 -10.59
C ARG A 172 -26.59 23.85 -10.37
N GLN A 173 -25.94 24.51 -9.41
CA GLN A 173 -26.10 25.95 -9.18
C GLN A 173 -25.51 26.81 -10.32
N ALA A 174 -24.40 26.36 -10.92
CA ALA A 174 -23.79 26.99 -12.09
C ALA A 174 -24.59 26.76 -13.39
N GLY A 175 -25.50 25.77 -13.41
CA GLY A 175 -26.24 25.36 -14.61
C GLY A 175 -25.45 24.43 -15.53
N ASP A 176 -24.37 23.81 -15.04
CA ASP A 176 -23.58 22.82 -15.77
C ASP A 176 -24.23 21.43 -15.67
N ASP A 177 -25.20 21.22 -16.55
CA ASP A 177 -25.98 19.99 -16.69
C ASP A 177 -25.13 18.77 -17.15
N GLU A 178 -23.96 18.98 -17.76
CA GLU A 178 -23.08 17.88 -18.20
C GLU A 178 -22.22 17.40 -17.02
N ARG A 179 -21.48 18.31 -16.36
CA ARG A 179 -20.69 17.99 -15.17
C ARG A 179 -21.56 17.45 -14.03
N ALA A 180 -22.76 17.99 -13.84
CA ALA A 180 -23.67 17.48 -12.82
C ALA A 180 -24.14 16.03 -13.07
N ARG A 181 -24.29 15.60 -14.33
CA ARG A 181 -24.64 14.20 -14.66
C ARG A 181 -23.48 13.25 -14.47
N GLU A 182 -22.26 13.69 -14.78
CA GLU A 182 -21.04 12.92 -14.51
C GLU A 182 -20.89 12.64 -13.01
N LEU A 183 -20.95 13.71 -12.19
CA LEU A 183 -20.92 13.64 -10.73
C LEU A 183 -22.07 12.81 -10.15
N ALA A 184 -23.28 12.92 -10.70
CA ALA A 184 -24.42 12.10 -10.27
C ALA A 184 -24.21 10.58 -10.52
N ARG A 185 -23.43 10.20 -11.55
CA ARG A 185 -23.04 8.79 -11.76
C ARG A 185 -21.92 8.35 -10.84
N GLU A 186 -20.97 9.23 -10.56
CA GLU A 186 -19.90 9.00 -9.59
C GLU A 186 -20.48 8.75 -8.20
N LEU A 187 -21.42 9.58 -7.76
CA LEU A 187 -22.23 9.35 -6.55
C LEU A 187 -23.03 8.04 -6.57
N THR A 188 -23.47 7.58 -7.74
CA THR A 188 -24.15 6.28 -7.87
C THR A 188 -23.16 5.13 -7.63
N ARG A 189 -21.94 5.21 -8.18
CA ARG A 189 -20.88 4.20 -7.98
C ARG A 189 -20.44 4.15 -6.51
N LEU A 190 -20.07 5.29 -5.94
CA LEU A 190 -19.66 5.41 -4.54
C LEU A 190 -20.72 4.86 -3.57
N ALA A 191 -22.01 5.03 -3.90
CA ALA A 191 -23.09 4.45 -3.12
C ALA A 191 -23.21 2.91 -3.27
N GLU A 192 -22.97 2.35 -4.46
CA GLU A 192 -22.94 0.90 -4.73
C GLU A 192 -21.70 0.22 -4.08
N ASP A 193 -20.54 0.90 -4.13
CA ASP A 193 -19.30 0.46 -3.47
C ASP A 193 -19.48 0.48 -1.94
N GLY A 194 -20.06 1.56 -1.39
CA GLY A 194 -20.41 1.69 0.01
C GLY A 194 -21.46 0.67 0.49
N GLU A 195 -22.43 0.29 -0.36
CA GLU A 195 -23.40 -0.77 -0.06
C GLU A 195 -22.67 -2.11 0.12
N THR A 196 -21.74 -2.40 -0.80
CA THR A 196 -20.92 -3.62 -0.78
C THR A 196 -19.98 -3.69 0.44
N GLN A 197 -19.39 -2.55 0.86
CA GLN A 197 -18.55 -2.47 2.05
C GLN A 197 -19.37 -2.58 3.35
N SER A 198 -20.52 -1.90 3.43
CA SER A 198 -21.46 -1.96 4.55
C SER A 198 -21.94 -3.38 4.82
N ASP A 199 -22.31 -4.13 3.78
CA ASP A 199 -22.75 -5.53 3.91
C ASP A 199 -21.61 -6.40 4.48
N ARG A 200 -20.38 -6.28 3.94
CA ARG A 200 -19.20 -7.02 4.43
C ARG A 200 -18.85 -6.71 5.88
N LEU A 201 -18.94 -5.43 6.28
CA LEU A 201 -18.69 -5.02 7.66
C LEU A 201 -19.73 -5.63 8.61
N THR A 202 -21.00 -5.64 8.21
CA THR A 202 -22.08 -6.20 9.03
C THR A 202 -21.94 -7.72 9.19
N ASP A 203 -21.62 -8.44 8.11
CA ASP A 203 -21.31 -9.88 8.14
C ASP A 203 -20.09 -10.19 9.03
N ALA A 204 -19.04 -9.35 8.98
CA ALA A 204 -17.85 -9.50 9.80
C ALA A 204 -18.12 -9.18 11.28
N PHE A 205 -18.89 -8.14 11.59
CA PHE A 205 -19.31 -7.79 12.95
C PHE A 205 -20.18 -8.89 13.58
N GLU A 206 -21.11 -9.48 12.82
CA GLU A 206 -21.88 -10.65 13.27
C GLU A 206 -20.96 -11.84 13.53
N THR A 207 -19.96 -12.08 12.68
CA THR A 207 -19.01 -13.19 12.86
C THR A 207 -18.13 -13.01 14.11
N ILE A 208 -17.58 -11.80 14.32
CA ILE A 208 -16.79 -11.46 15.51
C ILE A 208 -17.63 -11.58 16.78
N SER A 209 -18.86 -11.05 16.79
CA SER A 209 -19.77 -11.10 17.95
C SER A 209 -20.29 -12.51 18.26
N ASN A 210 -20.15 -13.47 17.33
CA ASN A 210 -20.49 -14.88 17.55
C ASN A 210 -19.28 -15.74 17.99
N ARG A 211 -18.04 -15.37 17.63
CA ARG A 211 -16.82 -16.07 18.04
C ARG A 211 -16.18 -15.51 19.32
N THR A 212 -16.38 -14.22 19.60
CA THR A 212 -15.90 -13.52 20.80
C THR A 212 -17.06 -13.19 21.74
N ASP A 213 -16.78 -12.83 22.99
CA ASP A 213 -17.77 -12.26 23.93
C ASP A 213 -18.06 -10.75 23.66
N GLY A 214 -17.68 -10.23 22.49
CA GLY A 214 -17.88 -8.84 22.08
C GLY A 214 -19.29 -8.55 21.53
N ASP A 215 -19.74 -7.29 21.66
CA ASP A 215 -20.99 -6.81 21.10
C ASP A 215 -20.73 -5.63 20.15
N LEU A 216 -20.86 -5.86 18.85
CA LEU A 216 -20.72 -4.85 17.79
C LEU A 216 -22.08 -4.36 17.24
N THR A 217 -23.19 -4.66 17.91
CA THR A 217 -24.55 -4.29 17.44
C THR A 217 -24.72 -2.77 17.24
N GLU A 218 -24.12 -1.95 18.11
CA GLU A 218 -24.17 -0.49 17.97
C GLU A 218 -23.35 -0.01 16.76
N SER A 219 -22.17 -0.59 16.53
CA SER A 219 -21.34 -0.32 15.35
C SER A 219 -22.09 -0.67 14.06
N SER A 220 -22.72 -1.86 13.99
CA SER A 220 -23.57 -2.25 12.85
C SER A 220 -24.68 -1.24 12.58
N ALA A 221 -25.42 -0.82 13.61
CA ALA A 221 -26.51 0.15 13.47
C ALA A 221 -26.03 1.53 13.00
N GLN A 222 -24.80 1.94 13.35
CA GLN A 222 -24.20 3.18 12.87
C GLN A 222 -23.80 3.09 11.39
N ILE A 223 -23.19 1.98 10.95
CA ILE A 223 -22.85 1.73 9.54
C ILE A 223 -24.14 1.67 8.70
N GLU A 224 -25.15 0.89 9.11
CA GLU A 224 -26.45 0.82 8.45
C GLU A 224 -27.11 2.21 8.32
N ALA A 225 -27.03 3.05 9.35
CA ALA A 225 -27.60 4.40 9.33
C ALA A 225 -26.86 5.33 8.35
N VAL A 226 -25.54 5.21 8.21
CA VAL A 226 -24.75 5.95 7.21
C VAL A 226 -25.07 5.45 5.80
N GLN A 227 -25.18 4.14 5.58
CA GLN A 227 -25.50 3.59 4.27
C GLN A 227 -26.92 3.91 3.83
N ALA A 228 -27.91 3.79 4.73
CA ALA A 228 -29.28 4.23 4.48
C ALA A 228 -29.35 5.73 4.15
N ASN A 229 -28.48 6.54 4.77
CA ASN A 229 -28.35 7.95 4.44
C ASN A 229 -27.88 8.12 2.99
N ILE A 230 -26.78 7.47 2.59
CA ILE A 230 -26.20 7.54 1.24
C ILE A 230 -27.22 7.11 0.18
N SER A 231 -27.88 5.96 0.35
CA SER A 231 -28.87 5.43 -0.59
C SER A 231 -30.06 6.38 -0.81
N GLU A 232 -30.57 7.03 0.24
CA GLU A 232 -31.64 8.04 0.10
C GLU A 232 -31.18 9.24 -0.77
N ARG A 233 -29.93 9.71 -0.61
CA ARG A 233 -29.40 10.84 -1.42
C ARG A 233 -29.13 10.42 -2.86
N ARG A 234 -28.58 9.21 -3.07
CA ARG A 234 -28.40 8.60 -4.39
C ARG A 234 -29.74 8.57 -5.14
N ASP A 235 -30.78 8.03 -4.52
CA ASP A 235 -32.08 7.84 -5.18
C ASP A 235 -32.77 9.17 -5.52
N GLU A 236 -32.61 10.22 -4.68
CA GLU A 236 -33.05 11.59 -5.00
C GLU A 236 -32.33 12.16 -6.23
N ILE A 237 -30.99 12.05 -6.26
CA ILE A 237 -30.15 12.54 -7.36
C ILE A 237 -30.46 11.79 -8.66
N VAL A 238 -30.54 10.45 -8.62
CA VAL A 238 -30.87 9.61 -9.77
C VAL A 238 -32.25 9.94 -10.34
N SER A 239 -33.24 10.15 -9.47
CA SER A 239 -34.61 10.54 -9.87
C SER A 239 -34.69 11.95 -10.48
N ARG A 240 -33.75 12.83 -10.13
CA ARG A 240 -33.69 14.22 -10.60
C ARG A 240 -32.91 14.37 -11.91
N GLU A 241 -31.77 13.69 -12.05
CA GLU A 241 -30.85 13.89 -13.18
C GLU A 241 -31.07 12.92 -14.35
N PHE A 242 -31.62 11.72 -14.09
CA PHE A 242 -31.67 10.67 -15.10
C PHE A 242 -33.08 10.17 -15.41
N VAL A 243 -33.36 10.06 -16.71
CA VAL A 243 -34.56 9.42 -17.26
C VAL A 243 -34.33 7.92 -17.37
N ALA A 244 -35.17 7.15 -16.68
CA ALA A 244 -35.19 5.69 -16.76
C ALA A 244 -35.33 5.21 -18.22
N THR A 245 -34.64 4.13 -18.57
CA THR A 245 -34.68 3.53 -19.90
C THR A 245 -35.19 2.09 -19.86
N ARG A 246 -35.74 1.65 -21.00
CA ARG A 246 -36.28 0.33 -21.23
C ARG A 246 -35.60 -0.30 -22.43
N LEU A 247 -34.82 -1.34 -22.17
CA LEU A 247 -34.22 -2.18 -23.20
C LEU A 247 -35.16 -3.35 -23.51
N THR A 248 -35.55 -3.44 -24.78
CA THR A 248 -36.26 -4.60 -25.33
C THR A 248 -35.38 -5.27 -26.36
N VAL A 249 -35.37 -6.60 -26.37
CA VAL A 249 -34.67 -7.43 -27.34
C VAL A 249 -35.65 -8.46 -27.87
N ASP A 250 -35.52 -8.81 -29.14
CA ASP A 250 -36.30 -9.87 -29.75
C ASP A 250 -35.90 -11.24 -29.17
N ASP A 251 -36.84 -12.20 -29.18
CA ASP A 251 -36.56 -13.57 -28.72
C ASP A 251 -35.46 -14.22 -29.58
N TYR A 252 -34.49 -14.85 -28.92
CA TYR A 252 -33.37 -15.53 -29.56
C TYR A 252 -33.44 -17.04 -29.28
N ASP A 253 -33.58 -17.85 -30.33
CA ASP A 253 -33.91 -19.28 -30.27
C ASP A 253 -32.78 -20.20 -30.77
N ARG A 254 -31.57 -19.66 -30.94
CA ARG A 254 -30.41 -20.35 -31.54
C ARG A 254 -29.28 -20.57 -30.55
N ASN A 255 -28.42 -21.54 -30.86
CA ASN A 255 -27.13 -21.66 -30.18
C ASN A 255 -26.17 -20.58 -30.66
N ILE A 256 -25.34 -20.06 -29.76
CA ILE A 256 -24.28 -19.09 -30.07
C ILE A 256 -22.91 -19.73 -29.92
N SER A 257 -21.94 -19.29 -30.68
CA SER A 257 -20.56 -19.77 -30.63
C SER A 257 -19.59 -18.68 -31.06
N PHE A 258 -18.28 -18.92 -30.95
CA PHE A 258 -17.33 -17.98 -31.55
C PHE A 258 -17.51 -17.86 -33.07
N THR A 259 -17.87 -18.92 -33.78
CA THR A 259 -18.04 -18.89 -35.24
C THR A 259 -19.41 -18.37 -35.68
N ASP A 260 -20.46 -18.64 -34.91
CA ASP A 260 -21.84 -18.21 -35.15
C ASP A 260 -22.26 -17.27 -34.00
N PRO A 261 -22.04 -15.95 -34.14
CA PRO A 261 -22.19 -15.00 -33.05
C PRO A 261 -23.65 -14.75 -32.70
N LEU A 262 -23.87 -14.28 -31.47
CA LEU A 262 -25.14 -13.70 -31.04
C LEU A 262 -25.39 -12.43 -31.87
N VAL A 263 -26.51 -12.37 -32.58
CA VAL A 263 -27.00 -11.14 -33.24
C VAL A 263 -28.36 -10.84 -32.63
N LEU A 264 -28.45 -9.72 -31.91
CA LEU A 264 -29.67 -9.28 -31.24
C LEU A 264 -30.16 -7.98 -31.86
N SER A 265 -31.41 -8.02 -32.31
CA SER A 265 -32.21 -6.86 -32.66
C SER A 265 -33.09 -6.47 -31.47
N GLY A 266 -33.44 -5.20 -31.37
CA GLY A 266 -34.23 -4.70 -30.26
C GLY A 266 -34.54 -3.21 -30.36
N SER A 267 -35.12 -2.66 -29.30
CA SER A 267 -35.33 -1.21 -29.15
C SER A 267 -34.89 -0.70 -27.78
N LEU A 268 -34.31 0.50 -27.78
CA LEU A 268 -33.84 1.23 -26.61
C LEU A 268 -34.58 2.57 -26.53
N VAL A 269 -35.48 2.67 -25.56
CA VAL A 269 -36.36 3.83 -25.35
C VAL A 269 -36.26 4.34 -23.91
N ALA A 270 -36.55 5.62 -23.69
CA ALA A 270 -36.90 6.13 -22.37
C ALA A 270 -38.20 5.49 -21.87
N ASP A 271 -38.45 5.51 -20.56
CA ASP A 271 -39.64 4.88 -19.97
C ASP A 271 -40.98 5.45 -20.53
N ASN A 272 -40.97 6.74 -20.92
CA ASN A 272 -42.07 7.40 -21.62
C ASN A 272 -42.29 6.96 -23.08
N GLY A 273 -41.49 6.03 -23.60
CA GLY A 273 -41.57 5.50 -24.97
C GLY A 273 -40.84 6.32 -26.04
N THR A 274 -40.17 7.42 -25.68
CA THR A 274 -39.34 8.19 -26.63
C THR A 274 -38.04 7.45 -26.91
N PRO A 275 -37.57 7.35 -28.17
CA PRO A 275 -36.24 6.82 -28.49
C PRO A 275 -35.13 7.45 -27.67
N VAL A 276 -34.14 6.65 -27.25
CA VAL A 276 -32.92 7.18 -26.64
C VAL A 276 -32.13 7.97 -27.70
N ALA A 277 -31.85 9.24 -27.41
CA ALA A 277 -31.15 10.15 -28.31
C ALA A 277 -29.63 9.86 -28.34
N ALA A 278 -29.26 8.78 -29.02
CA ALA A 278 -27.87 8.40 -29.26
C ALA A 278 -27.70 7.87 -30.70
N THR A 279 -26.62 8.25 -31.38
CA THR A 279 -26.24 7.67 -32.70
C THR A 279 -25.58 6.31 -32.54
N THR A 280 -24.92 6.07 -31.41
CA THR A 280 -24.22 4.83 -31.08
C THR A 280 -24.37 4.60 -29.58
N ALA A 281 -24.82 3.41 -29.20
CA ALA A 281 -24.93 2.98 -27.82
C ALA A 281 -23.84 1.97 -27.48
N ARG A 282 -23.45 1.92 -26.20
CA ARG A 282 -22.55 0.92 -25.63
C ARG A 282 -23.39 -0.12 -24.90
N PHE A 283 -23.06 -1.40 -25.07
CA PHE A 283 -23.75 -2.52 -24.42
C PHE A 283 -22.72 -3.45 -23.77
N ALA A 284 -22.85 -3.70 -22.47
CA ALA A 284 -22.14 -4.81 -21.82
C ALA A 284 -22.89 -6.12 -22.11
N VAL A 285 -22.18 -7.10 -22.67
CA VAL A 285 -22.67 -8.45 -22.95
C VAL A 285 -21.59 -9.44 -22.60
N GLY A 286 -21.86 -10.39 -21.71
CA GLY A 286 -20.93 -11.49 -21.38
C GLY A 286 -19.50 -11.03 -21.08
N GLY A 287 -19.35 -10.03 -20.22
CA GLY A 287 -18.07 -9.45 -19.81
C GLY A 287 -17.37 -8.54 -20.84
N ARG A 288 -18.02 -8.18 -21.95
CA ARG A 288 -17.42 -7.32 -22.99
C ARG A 288 -18.34 -6.16 -23.38
N THR A 289 -17.75 -5.00 -23.62
CA THR A 289 -18.47 -3.82 -24.15
C THR A 289 -18.49 -3.86 -25.68
N VAL A 290 -19.69 -3.84 -26.25
CA VAL A 290 -19.96 -3.77 -27.69
C VAL A 290 -20.56 -2.40 -28.01
N GLN A 291 -20.12 -1.78 -29.09
CA GLN A 291 -20.77 -0.58 -29.64
C GLN A 291 -21.70 -0.97 -30.78
N SER A 292 -22.91 -0.40 -30.80
CA SER A 292 -23.90 -0.62 -31.85
C SER A 292 -24.59 0.69 -32.24
N PRO A 293 -24.82 0.97 -33.54
CA PRO A 293 -25.64 2.10 -33.97
C PRO A 293 -27.07 1.98 -33.43
N VAL A 294 -27.64 3.11 -33.02
CA VAL A 294 -29.07 3.21 -32.68
C VAL A 294 -29.73 4.11 -33.71
N ALA A 295 -30.82 3.64 -34.30
CA ALA A 295 -31.58 4.38 -35.29
C ALA A 295 -32.47 5.46 -34.63
N PRO A 296 -32.95 6.47 -35.39
CA PRO A 296 -33.78 7.55 -34.82
C PRO A 296 -35.12 7.11 -34.20
N ASP A 297 -35.57 5.87 -34.45
CA ASP A 297 -36.74 5.24 -33.83
C ASP A 297 -36.41 4.41 -32.58
N GLY A 298 -35.14 4.38 -32.16
CA GLY A 298 -34.64 3.64 -31.02
C GLY A 298 -34.29 2.19 -31.32
N SER A 299 -34.46 1.71 -32.56
CA SER A 299 -34.05 0.36 -32.95
C SER A 299 -32.53 0.21 -33.02
N PHE A 300 -32.02 -0.97 -32.68
CA PHE A 300 -30.60 -1.30 -32.78
C PHE A 300 -30.38 -2.76 -33.21
N GLU A 301 -29.19 -3.06 -33.71
CA GLU A 301 -28.70 -4.42 -33.93
C GLU A 301 -27.28 -4.54 -33.36
N LEU A 302 -27.10 -5.40 -32.35
CA LEU A 302 -25.78 -5.68 -31.76
C LEU A 302 -25.31 -7.08 -32.13
N THR A 303 -24.00 -7.23 -32.36
CA THR A 303 -23.36 -8.52 -32.58
C THR A 303 -22.36 -8.79 -31.45
N TYR A 304 -22.56 -9.88 -30.71
CA TYR A 304 -21.66 -10.35 -29.67
C TYR A 304 -21.05 -11.70 -30.06
N ARG A 305 -19.72 -11.80 -29.98
CA ARG A 305 -18.97 -13.04 -30.28
C ARG A 305 -18.39 -13.61 -28.98
N PRO A 306 -18.94 -14.73 -28.45
CA PRO A 306 -18.41 -15.43 -27.29
C PRO A 306 -16.93 -15.79 -27.43
N THR A 307 -16.12 -15.47 -26.42
CA THR A 307 -14.72 -15.91 -26.28
C THR A 307 -14.45 -16.51 -24.90
N ARG A 308 -14.69 -15.73 -23.85
CA ARG A 308 -14.35 -16.04 -22.44
C ARG A 308 -15.51 -16.52 -21.56
N ILE A 309 -16.77 -16.38 -22.01
CA ILE A 309 -17.90 -16.87 -21.21
C ILE A 309 -17.83 -18.40 -21.06
N PRO A 310 -18.30 -18.97 -19.93
CA PRO A 310 -18.39 -20.41 -19.75
C PRO A 310 -19.22 -21.08 -20.85
N ALA A 311 -18.82 -22.28 -21.27
CA ALA A 311 -19.51 -23.04 -22.32
C ALA A 311 -20.89 -23.55 -21.91
N ASP A 312 -21.19 -23.60 -20.61
CA ASP A 312 -22.49 -23.95 -20.02
C ASP A 312 -23.41 -22.73 -19.76
N THR A 313 -22.97 -21.52 -20.15
CA THR A 313 -23.78 -20.29 -20.03
C THR A 313 -25.14 -20.45 -20.70
N SER A 314 -26.21 -20.36 -19.91
CA SER A 314 -27.61 -20.52 -20.34
C SER A 314 -28.39 -19.21 -20.50
N ALA A 315 -27.83 -18.10 -20.00
CA ALA A 315 -28.38 -16.76 -20.19
C ALA A 315 -27.25 -15.72 -20.25
N LEU A 316 -27.42 -14.68 -21.07
CA LEU A 316 -26.54 -13.52 -21.13
C LEU A 316 -27.31 -12.27 -20.71
N VAL A 317 -26.78 -11.54 -19.74
CA VAL A 317 -27.24 -10.19 -19.43
C VAL A 317 -26.70 -9.24 -20.49
N VAL A 318 -27.60 -8.55 -21.17
CA VAL A 318 -27.32 -7.45 -22.09
C VAL A 318 -27.69 -6.16 -21.38
N ARG A 319 -26.70 -5.31 -21.08
CA ARG A 319 -26.89 -4.06 -20.33
C ARG A 319 -26.49 -2.85 -21.15
N TYR A 320 -27.41 -1.92 -21.36
CA TYR A 320 -27.11 -0.62 -21.95
C TYR A 320 -26.24 0.21 -20.98
N LEU A 321 -25.15 0.77 -21.51
CA LEU A 321 -24.22 1.63 -20.81
C LEU A 321 -24.28 3.06 -21.40
N PRO A 322 -25.02 3.99 -20.75
CA PRO A 322 -24.99 5.41 -21.10
C PRO A 322 -23.58 5.99 -21.09
N ASN A 323 -23.38 7.13 -21.75
CA ASN A 323 -22.20 7.98 -21.53
C ASN A 323 -22.37 8.77 -20.22
N ASP A 324 -21.28 9.25 -19.63
CA ASP A 324 -21.32 9.80 -18.28
C ASP A 324 -22.18 11.08 -18.18
N ALA A 325 -21.98 12.05 -19.08
CA ALA A 325 -22.87 13.21 -19.24
C ALA A 325 -24.28 12.91 -19.80
N SER A 326 -24.64 11.64 -20.05
CA SER A 326 -25.95 11.29 -20.62
C SER A 326 -27.08 11.45 -19.60
N MET A 327 -28.24 11.94 -20.03
CA MET A 327 -29.46 12.02 -19.21
C MET A 327 -30.20 10.68 -19.03
N TYR A 328 -29.68 9.57 -19.57
CA TYR A 328 -30.38 8.28 -19.56
C TYR A 328 -29.80 7.32 -18.50
N GLN A 329 -30.66 6.59 -17.79
CA GLN A 329 -30.20 5.52 -16.89
C GLN A 329 -29.70 4.30 -17.69
N SER A 330 -28.85 3.49 -17.07
CA SER A 330 -28.58 2.13 -17.52
C SER A 330 -29.84 1.27 -17.42
N THR A 331 -29.90 0.20 -18.21
CA THR A 331 -31.02 -0.75 -18.21
C THR A 331 -30.50 -2.07 -18.76
N GLU A 332 -31.08 -3.18 -18.32
CA GLU A 332 -30.58 -4.49 -18.69
C GLU A 332 -31.67 -5.52 -18.96
N ARG A 333 -31.29 -6.55 -19.72
CA ARG A 333 -32.16 -7.63 -20.13
C ARG A 333 -31.38 -8.94 -20.19
N ALA A 334 -31.82 -9.93 -19.42
CA ALA A 334 -31.37 -11.30 -19.60
C ALA A 334 -31.95 -11.89 -20.90
N VAL A 335 -31.07 -12.50 -21.70
CA VAL A 335 -31.40 -13.21 -22.94
C VAL A 335 -31.04 -14.68 -22.77
N PRO A 336 -31.99 -15.62 -22.92
CA PRO A 336 -31.67 -17.04 -22.88
C PRO A 336 -30.80 -17.40 -24.08
N VAL A 337 -29.74 -18.19 -23.85
CA VAL A 337 -28.82 -18.64 -24.90
C VAL A 337 -28.37 -20.09 -24.62
N ALA A 338 -27.81 -20.74 -25.63
CA ALA A 338 -27.02 -21.95 -25.45
C ALA A 338 -25.66 -21.74 -26.11
N VAL A 339 -24.59 -21.77 -25.32
CA VAL A 339 -23.22 -21.60 -25.84
C VAL A 339 -22.71 -22.94 -26.38
N SER A 340 -22.21 -22.94 -27.61
CA SER A 340 -21.49 -24.05 -28.21
C SER A 340 -20.00 -23.71 -28.26
N GLN A 341 -19.18 -24.47 -27.53
CA GLN A 341 -17.73 -24.29 -27.52
C GLN A 341 -17.11 -24.51 -28.91
N VAL A 342 -16.12 -23.68 -29.25
CA VAL A 342 -15.34 -23.77 -30.49
C VAL A 342 -13.89 -24.14 -30.19
N ASN A 343 -13.41 -25.19 -30.85
CA ASN A 343 -11.99 -25.55 -30.86
C ASN A 343 -11.24 -24.65 -31.86
N ALA A 344 -10.39 -23.78 -31.34
CA ALA A 344 -9.41 -23.00 -32.08
C ALA A 344 -8.08 -23.76 -32.23
N THR A 345 -7.18 -23.21 -33.04
CA THR A 345 -5.77 -23.60 -33.14
C THR A 345 -4.89 -22.45 -32.65
N ALA A 346 -3.80 -22.76 -31.95
CA ALA A 346 -2.77 -21.80 -31.58
C ALA A 346 -1.49 -22.13 -32.36
N ASP A 347 -1.09 -21.23 -33.26
CA ASP A 347 0.13 -21.36 -34.04
C ASP A 347 1.25 -20.56 -33.37
N LEU A 348 2.36 -21.22 -33.02
CA LEU A 348 3.55 -20.55 -32.46
C LEU A 348 4.59 -20.30 -33.55
N SER A 349 4.94 -19.03 -33.76
CA SER A 349 6.10 -18.65 -34.57
C SER A 349 7.33 -18.66 -33.67
N GLY A 350 8.22 -19.62 -33.92
CA GLY A 350 9.44 -19.81 -33.14
C GLY A 350 10.37 -18.58 -33.14
N PRO A 351 11.33 -18.55 -32.21
CA PRO A 351 12.30 -17.46 -32.10
C PRO A 351 13.08 -17.27 -33.40
N SER A 352 13.44 -16.02 -33.70
CA SER A 352 14.12 -15.63 -34.96
C SER A 352 15.65 -15.71 -34.89
N ALA A 353 16.23 -16.07 -33.74
CA ALA A 353 17.65 -15.92 -33.43
C ALA A 353 18.37 -17.27 -33.19
N SER A 354 19.69 -17.16 -32.97
CA SER A 354 20.62 -18.22 -32.54
C SER A 354 20.19 -18.90 -31.22
N PRO A 355 20.89 -19.94 -30.71
CA PRO A 355 20.60 -20.46 -29.38
C PRO A 355 20.66 -19.35 -28.32
N TYR A 356 19.90 -19.55 -27.25
CA TYR A 356 19.78 -18.60 -26.14
C TYR A 356 20.62 -19.07 -24.95
N GLY A 357 21.31 -18.14 -24.30
CA GLY A 357 22.12 -18.37 -23.11
C GLY A 357 21.33 -18.25 -21.79
N TYR A 358 21.98 -17.99 -20.65
CA TYR A 358 21.32 -17.73 -19.38
C TYR A 358 20.92 -16.25 -19.26
N ALA A 359 19.86 -15.95 -18.49
CA ALA A 359 19.26 -14.61 -18.37
C ALA A 359 18.71 -13.99 -19.68
N ASP A 360 18.93 -14.66 -20.80
CA ASP A 360 18.59 -14.25 -22.15
C ASP A 360 17.07 -14.14 -22.37
N ALA A 361 16.64 -13.16 -23.17
CA ALA A 361 15.24 -12.81 -23.36
C ALA A 361 14.61 -13.54 -24.56
N VAL A 362 13.84 -14.59 -24.28
CA VAL A 362 13.11 -15.37 -25.28
C VAL A 362 11.77 -14.69 -25.60
N SER A 363 11.53 -14.40 -26.88
CA SER A 363 10.25 -13.87 -27.36
C SER A 363 9.67 -14.72 -28.50
N VAL A 364 8.44 -15.19 -28.31
CA VAL A 364 7.68 -16.03 -29.25
C VAL A 364 6.35 -15.38 -29.56
N ARG A 365 5.88 -15.47 -30.82
CA ARG A 365 4.53 -14.99 -31.19
C ARG A 365 3.56 -16.16 -31.28
N ALA A 366 2.46 -16.10 -30.55
CA ALA A 366 1.31 -16.95 -30.76
C ALA A 366 0.28 -16.27 -31.67
N ALA A 367 -0.44 -17.06 -32.47
CA ALA A 367 -1.64 -16.63 -33.18
C ALA A 367 -2.77 -17.64 -32.94
N VAL A 368 -3.87 -17.21 -32.33
CA VAL A 368 -5.04 -18.05 -32.04
C VAL A 368 -6.14 -17.82 -33.08
N ARG A 369 -6.61 -18.90 -33.71
CA ARG A 369 -7.59 -18.86 -34.80
C ARG A 369 -8.65 -19.94 -34.65
N ALA A 370 -9.92 -19.56 -34.75
CA ALA A 370 -11.04 -20.47 -34.84
C ALA A 370 -11.55 -20.52 -36.29
N ASN A 371 -11.39 -21.67 -36.94
CA ASN A 371 -11.73 -21.86 -38.36
C ASN A 371 -11.17 -20.73 -39.27
N GLY A 372 -9.88 -20.39 -39.07
CA GLY A 372 -9.17 -19.31 -39.77
C GLY A 372 -9.43 -17.89 -39.25
N THR A 373 -10.57 -17.65 -38.58
CA THR A 373 -10.93 -16.35 -37.98
C THR A 373 -10.05 -16.09 -36.75
N PRO A 374 -9.34 -14.95 -36.65
CA PRO A 374 -8.56 -14.62 -35.47
C PRO A 374 -9.44 -14.51 -34.22
N VAL A 375 -8.97 -15.02 -33.08
CA VAL A 375 -9.66 -14.92 -31.79
C VAL A 375 -9.04 -13.77 -31.00
N PRO A 376 -9.64 -12.57 -30.95
CA PRO A 376 -9.12 -11.45 -30.19
C PRO A 376 -9.51 -11.53 -28.71
N ASP A 377 -8.78 -10.78 -27.90
CA ASP A 377 -9.11 -10.52 -26.49
C ASP A 377 -9.24 -11.83 -25.68
N TYR A 378 -8.33 -12.78 -25.97
CA TYR A 378 -8.30 -14.12 -25.41
C TYR A 378 -7.07 -14.28 -24.49
N PRO A 379 -7.24 -14.56 -23.19
CA PRO A 379 -6.13 -14.75 -22.25
C PRO A 379 -5.40 -16.07 -22.51
N LEU A 380 -4.08 -16.07 -22.31
CA LEU A 380 -3.21 -17.21 -22.58
C LEU A 380 -2.42 -17.54 -21.32
N SER A 381 -2.36 -18.83 -20.97
CA SER A 381 -1.38 -19.32 -20.01
C SER A 381 -0.12 -19.74 -20.78
N ALA A 382 1.06 -19.37 -20.28
CA ALA A 382 2.33 -19.69 -20.91
C ALA A 382 3.36 -20.18 -19.88
N THR A 383 4.18 -21.14 -20.30
CA THR A 383 5.26 -21.71 -19.49
C THR A 383 6.50 -21.92 -20.34
N PHE A 384 7.67 -21.62 -19.78
CA PHE A 384 8.96 -21.84 -20.41
C PHE A 384 9.90 -22.60 -19.46
N ALA A 385 10.48 -23.70 -19.95
CA ALA A 385 11.38 -24.56 -19.17
C ALA A 385 10.81 -25.06 -17.80
N GLY A 386 9.48 -25.11 -17.66
CA GLY A 386 8.78 -25.48 -16.41
C GLY A 386 8.37 -24.30 -15.53
N SER A 387 8.91 -23.10 -15.77
CA SER A 387 8.54 -21.86 -15.08
C SER A 387 7.40 -21.12 -15.81
N ALA A 388 6.70 -20.23 -15.10
CA ALA A 388 5.73 -19.33 -15.72
C ALA A 388 6.39 -18.39 -16.73
N ALA A 389 5.69 -18.08 -17.82
CA ALA A 389 6.08 -17.10 -18.82
C ALA A 389 4.98 -16.05 -18.99
N THR A 390 5.36 -14.81 -19.30
CA THR A 390 4.40 -13.72 -19.46
C THR A 390 3.77 -13.77 -20.83
N ALA A 391 2.44 -13.80 -20.90
CA ALA A 391 1.67 -13.72 -22.13
C ALA A 391 0.53 -12.70 -21.99
N ALA A 392 0.44 -11.77 -22.93
CA ALA A 392 -0.71 -10.87 -23.00
C ALA A 392 -1.94 -11.60 -23.58
N ALA A 393 -3.14 -11.07 -23.34
CA ALA A 393 -4.31 -11.47 -24.11
C ALA A 393 -4.10 -11.19 -25.61
N THR A 394 -4.70 -11.99 -26.47
CA THR A 394 -4.58 -11.80 -27.93
C THR A 394 -5.14 -10.45 -28.38
N ASN A 395 -4.49 -9.82 -29.35
CA ASN A 395 -4.93 -8.55 -29.92
C ASN A 395 -6.01 -8.75 -31.02
N ALA A 396 -6.43 -7.68 -31.68
CA ALA A 396 -7.44 -7.70 -32.75
C ALA A 396 -7.12 -8.63 -33.94
N SER A 397 -5.84 -8.98 -34.18
CA SER A 397 -5.43 -9.94 -35.22
C SER A 397 -5.23 -11.37 -34.68
N GLY A 398 -5.70 -11.63 -33.46
CA GLY A 398 -5.60 -12.93 -32.76
C GLY A 398 -4.18 -13.27 -32.30
N ALA A 399 -3.25 -12.31 -32.33
CA ALA A 399 -1.85 -12.53 -32.00
C ALA A 399 -1.52 -12.08 -30.58
N SER A 400 -0.58 -12.78 -29.94
CA SER A 400 0.03 -12.37 -28.67
C SER A 400 1.55 -12.60 -28.72
N THR A 401 2.29 -11.81 -27.94
CA THR A 401 3.71 -12.02 -27.69
C THR A 401 3.86 -12.67 -26.33
N ILE A 402 4.60 -13.78 -26.29
CA ILE A 402 5.02 -14.46 -25.08
C ILE A 402 6.48 -14.10 -24.84
N SER A 403 6.79 -13.69 -23.61
CA SER A 403 8.13 -13.35 -23.17
C SER A 403 8.52 -14.18 -21.95
N ALA A 404 9.74 -14.69 -21.96
CA ALA A 404 10.35 -15.43 -20.87
C ALA A 404 11.86 -15.15 -20.80
N THR A 405 12.45 -15.40 -19.64
CA THR A 405 13.89 -15.39 -19.43
C THR A 405 14.39 -16.83 -19.33
N VAL A 406 15.56 -17.14 -19.88
CA VAL A 406 16.15 -18.48 -19.72
C VAL A 406 16.64 -18.68 -18.28
N PRO A 407 16.11 -19.68 -17.54
CA PRO A 407 16.60 -20.01 -16.22
C PRO A 407 17.83 -20.93 -16.32
N ALA A 408 18.75 -20.82 -15.34
CA ALA A 408 19.97 -21.62 -15.27
C ALA A 408 19.72 -23.14 -15.39
N THR A 409 18.55 -23.63 -14.94
CA THR A 409 18.18 -25.05 -14.96
C THR A 409 17.72 -25.58 -16.33
N ALA A 410 17.64 -24.74 -17.37
CA ALA A 410 17.15 -25.13 -18.68
C ALA A 410 18.32 -25.54 -19.59
N THR A 411 18.47 -26.83 -19.90
CA THR A 411 19.64 -27.33 -20.66
C THR A 411 19.32 -27.77 -22.08
N GLY A 412 20.14 -27.36 -23.05
CA GLY A 412 20.19 -27.87 -24.43
C GLY A 412 19.01 -27.50 -25.33
N THR A 413 17.77 -27.83 -24.94
CA THR A 413 16.56 -27.39 -25.66
C THR A 413 15.39 -27.32 -24.69
N ALA A 414 14.93 -26.11 -24.40
CA ALA A 414 13.74 -25.88 -23.60
C ALA A 414 12.47 -25.88 -24.46
N SER A 415 11.34 -26.21 -23.85
CA SER A 415 10.03 -26.02 -24.47
C SER A 415 9.38 -24.74 -23.94
N LEU A 416 8.93 -23.89 -24.86
CA LEU A 416 7.94 -22.85 -24.59
C LEU A 416 6.57 -23.39 -24.99
N ARG A 417 5.62 -23.41 -24.04
CA ARG A 417 4.27 -23.94 -24.21
C ARG A 417 3.24 -22.85 -23.93
N VAL A 418 2.20 -22.81 -24.75
CA VAL A 418 1.05 -21.91 -24.64
C VAL A 418 -0.23 -22.75 -24.57
N ALA A 419 -1.11 -22.41 -23.65
CA ALA A 419 -2.37 -23.10 -23.40
C ALA A 419 -3.51 -22.08 -23.18
N PRO A 420 -4.79 -22.51 -23.27
CA PRO A 420 -5.91 -21.70 -22.81
C PRO A 420 -5.82 -21.44 -21.30
N ASP A 421 -6.50 -20.41 -20.84
CA ASP A 421 -6.67 -20.05 -19.42
C ASP A 421 -7.80 -20.85 -18.73
N GLY A 422 -8.12 -22.03 -19.27
CA GLY A 422 -9.21 -22.89 -18.82
C GLY A 422 -9.96 -23.52 -19.99
N ASP A 423 -10.42 -24.76 -19.80
CA ASP A 423 -11.03 -25.56 -20.87
C ASP A 423 -12.55 -25.36 -21.01
N ASP A 424 -13.24 -24.83 -19.99
CA ASP A 424 -14.71 -24.68 -19.96
C ASP A 424 -15.21 -23.38 -20.63
N ARG A 425 -14.48 -22.85 -21.61
CA ARG A 425 -14.70 -21.53 -22.23
C ARG A 425 -15.34 -21.64 -23.62
N ALA A 426 -16.05 -20.60 -24.05
CA ALA A 426 -16.69 -20.56 -25.37
C ALA A 426 -15.73 -20.76 -26.56
N VAL A 427 -14.45 -20.42 -26.38
CA VAL A 427 -13.34 -20.88 -27.22
C VAL A 427 -12.34 -21.63 -26.33
N THR A 428 -11.82 -22.75 -26.82
CA THR A 428 -10.63 -23.42 -26.26
C THR A 428 -9.69 -23.84 -27.39
N PHE A 429 -8.46 -24.27 -27.10
CA PHE A 429 -7.55 -24.86 -28.09
C PHE A 429 -6.61 -25.88 -27.44
N ALA A 430 -6.19 -26.88 -28.23
CA ALA A 430 -5.18 -27.84 -27.78
C ALA A 430 -3.83 -27.12 -27.56
N PRO A 431 -3.17 -27.26 -26.38
CA PRO A 431 -1.93 -26.56 -26.05
C PRO A 431 -0.84 -26.74 -27.11
N ALA A 432 -0.21 -25.62 -27.49
CA ALA A 432 0.84 -25.56 -28.50
C ALA A 432 2.22 -25.39 -27.85
N SER A 433 3.26 -25.91 -28.50
CA SER A 433 4.63 -25.83 -27.99
C SER A 433 5.64 -25.60 -29.12
N VAL A 434 6.69 -24.85 -28.81
CA VAL A 434 7.86 -24.66 -29.67
C VAL A 434 9.13 -24.97 -28.88
N SER A 435 10.12 -25.54 -29.56
CA SER A 435 11.45 -25.80 -29.00
C SER A 435 12.34 -24.57 -29.15
N VAL A 436 13.00 -24.18 -28.06
CA VAL A 436 13.99 -23.10 -28.01
C VAL A 436 15.34 -23.76 -27.78
N PRO A 437 16.27 -23.73 -28.75
CA PRO A 437 17.62 -24.24 -28.55
C PRO A 437 18.36 -23.34 -27.56
N LEU A 438 19.07 -23.95 -26.62
CA LEU A 438 19.84 -23.25 -25.61
C LEU A 438 21.33 -23.58 -25.76
N GLU A 439 22.19 -22.63 -25.47
CA GLU A 439 23.63 -22.86 -25.35
C GLU A 439 24.11 -22.73 -23.90
N THR A 440 25.31 -23.26 -23.66
CA THR A 440 25.98 -23.17 -22.36
C THR A 440 26.90 -21.96 -22.38
N GLU A 441 26.63 -20.97 -21.54
CA GLU A 441 27.51 -19.80 -21.38
C GLU A 441 28.69 -20.12 -20.46
N GLY A 442 29.85 -19.52 -20.72
CA GLY A 442 30.96 -19.55 -19.76
C GLY A 442 30.63 -18.72 -18.51
N THR A 443 31.30 -19.02 -17.40
CA THR A 443 31.18 -18.24 -16.16
C THR A 443 32.54 -17.82 -15.62
N ALA A 444 32.55 -16.66 -14.96
CA ALA A 444 33.65 -16.18 -14.15
C ALA A 444 33.26 -16.25 -12.67
N LEU A 445 34.18 -16.76 -11.85
CA LEU A 445 34.03 -16.82 -10.40
C LEU A 445 35.18 -16.03 -9.76
N ASP A 446 34.85 -15.16 -8.83
CA ASP A 446 35.80 -14.47 -7.97
C ASP A 446 35.74 -15.00 -6.54
N ALA A 447 36.87 -14.92 -5.82
CA ALA A 447 36.96 -15.28 -4.40
C ALA A 447 37.90 -14.34 -3.63
N SER A 448 37.49 -14.00 -2.41
CA SER A 448 38.17 -13.17 -1.43
C SER A 448 38.04 -13.87 -0.08
N ALA A 449 39.14 -14.04 0.65
CA ALA A 449 39.18 -14.76 1.91
C ALA A 449 39.88 -13.95 3.01
N ARG A 450 39.26 -13.87 4.19
CA ARG A 450 39.75 -13.12 5.34
C ARG A 450 39.47 -13.86 6.64
N GLU A 451 40.43 -13.86 7.54
CA GLU A 451 40.25 -14.36 8.90
C GLU A 451 39.66 -13.26 9.78
N THR A 452 38.78 -13.65 10.70
CA THR A 452 38.21 -12.79 11.74
C THR A 452 38.93 -12.99 13.06
N ASP A 453 38.82 -12.04 13.99
CA ASP A 453 39.50 -12.09 15.30
C ASP A 453 39.06 -13.29 16.18
N THR A 454 38.01 -14.02 15.78
CA THR A 454 37.52 -15.24 16.42
C THR A 454 38.08 -16.54 15.81
N GLY A 455 38.94 -16.47 14.79
CA GLY A 455 39.50 -17.64 14.08
C GLY A 455 38.58 -18.25 13.02
N THR A 456 37.44 -17.61 12.74
CA THR A 456 36.51 -18.01 11.67
C THR A 456 36.93 -17.33 10.37
N VAL A 457 36.96 -18.08 9.27
CA VAL A 457 37.25 -17.57 7.93
C VAL A 457 35.95 -17.14 7.26
N VAL A 458 35.93 -15.92 6.72
CA VAL A 458 34.87 -15.45 5.83
C VAL A 458 35.39 -15.46 4.40
N VAL A 459 34.62 -16.07 3.51
CA VAL A 459 34.85 -16.04 2.06
C VAL A 459 33.72 -15.26 1.43
N ASP A 460 34.05 -14.26 0.63
CA ASP A 460 33.13 -13.50 -0.20
C ASP A 460 33.59 -13.49 -1.66
N GLY A 461 32.65 -13.34 -2.59
CA GLY A 461 32.94 -13.37 -4.02
C GLY A 461 31.67 -13.24 -4.86
N ARG A 462 31.81 -13.37 -6.18
CA ARG A 462 30.70 -13.30 -7.14
C ARG A 462 30.86 -14.35 -8.24
N LEU A 463 29.75 -14.90 -8.70
CA LEU A 463 29.63 -15.70 -9.91
C LEU A 463 28.86 -14.91 -10.97
N GLU A 464 29.46 -14.72 -12.14
CA GLU A 464 28.87 -14.03 -13.31
C GLU A 464 29.06 -14.89 -14.57
N THR A 465 28.33 -14.59 -15.64
CA THR A 465 28.63 -15.10 -16.99
C THR A 465 29.92 -14.44 -17.52
N ASP A 466 30.49 -14.99 -18.59
CA ASP A 466 31.59 -14.34 -19.35
C ASP A 466 31.17 -12.97 -19.96
N GLU A 467 29.86 -12.68 -20.06
CA GLU A 467 29.31 -11.42 -20.56
C GLU A 467 28.98 -10.41 -19.44
N GLY A 468 29.00 -10.84 -18.17
CA GLY A 468 28.84 -9.98 -16.98
C GLY A 468 27.47 -10.05 -16.29
N GLU A 469 26.59 -10.98 -16.69
CA GLU A 469 25.31 -11.21 -16.02
C GLU A 469 25.50 -11.95 -14.69
N ALA A 470 24.90 -11.38 -13.63
CA ALA A 470 24.83 -12.01 -12.32
C ALA A 470 24.16 -13.40 -12.36
N VAL A 471 24.90 -14.43 -11.96
CA VAL A 471 24.42 -15.81 -11.91
C VAL A 471 23.76 -16.10 -10.55
N ARG A 472 22.44 -16.18 -10.52
CA ARG A 472 21.66 -16.30 -9.26
C ARG A 472 21.25 -17.73 -8.91
N GLY A 473 21.13 -18.00 -7.61
CA GLY A 473 20.60 -19.26 -7.08
C GLY A 473 21.47 -20.49 -7.32
N GLN A 474 22.76 -20.30 -7.65
CA GLN A 474 23.71 -21.38 -7.91
C GLN A 474 24.54 -21.68 -6.67
N THR A 475 24.98 -22.92 -6.50
CA THR A 475 25.79 -23.32 -5.34
C THR A 475 27.27 -23.27 -5.67
N VAL A 476 28.02 -22.50 -4.89
CA VAL A 476 29.48 -22.45 -4.92
C VAL A 476 30.01 -23.28 -3.75
N VAL A 477 30.89 -24.25 -4.05
CA VAL A 477 31.55 -25.10 -3.04
C VAL A 477 32.86 -24.46 -2.63
N ILE A 478 33.10 -24.34 -1.33
CA ILE A 478 34.30 -23.75 -0.74
C ILE A 478 35.15 -24.85 -0.14
N SER A 479 36.43 -24.89 -0.53
CA SER A 479 37.40 -25.88 -0.08
C SER A 479 38.67 -25.21 0.47
N VAL A 480 39.33 -25.91 1.40
CA VAL A 480 40.67 -25.60 1.88
C VAL A 480 41.56 -26.81 1.58
N ASP A 481 42.68 -26.59 0.90
CA ASP A 481 43.63 -27.65 0.51
C ASP A 481 42.93 -28.88 -0.12
N GLU A 482 42.08 -28.61 -1.12
CA GLU A 482 41.24 -29.58 -1.87
C GLU A 482 40.13 -30.29 -1.05
N ARG A 483 39.94 -29.96 0.23
CA ARG A 483 38.86 -30.49 1.07
C ARG A 483 37.70 -29.49 1.18
N ALA A 484 36.51 -29.88 0.73
CA ALA A 484 35.30 -29.08 0.91
C ALA A 484 34.99 -28.85 2.41
N VAL A 485 34.81 -27.58 2.78
CA VAL A 485 34.54 -27.12 4.16
C VAL A 485 33.21 -26.38 4.30
N ALA A 486 32.72 -25.73 3.24
CA ALA A 486 31.45 -25.01 3.23
C ALA A 486 30.86 -24.94 1.81
N SER A 487 29.64 -24.44 1.69
CA SER A 487 29.05 -24.03 0.41
C SER A 487 28.14 -22.82 0.62
N ALA A 488 27.99 -22.00 -0.41
CA ALA A 488 27.10 -20.83 -0.40
C ALA A 488 26.25 -20.79 -1.67
N THR A 489 25.04 -20.25 -1.58
CA THR A 489 24.17 -20.01 -2.74
C THR A 489 24.30 -18.56 -3.18
N THR A 490 24.41 -18.31 -4.48
CA THR A 490 24.54 -16.96 -5.04
C THR A 490 23.22 -16.19 -4.95
N GLY A 491 23.31 -14.94 -4.52
CA GLY A 491 22.18 -14.01 -4.45
C GLY A 491 21.74 -13.49 -5.83
N GLN A 492 20.80 -12.54 -5.83
CA GLN A 492 20.29 -11.93 -7.06
C GLN A 492 21.37 -11.16 -7.85
N SER A 493 22.40 -10.66 -7.16
CA SER A 493 23.59 -10.01 -7.72
C SER A 493 24.72 -10.98 -8.07
N GLY A 494 24.51 -12.30 -8.01
CA GLY A 494 25.56 -13.30 -8.20
C GLY A 494 26.55 -13.40 -7.03
N ALA A 495 26.47 -12.49 -6.05
CA ALA A 495 27.34 -12.47 -4.88
C ALA A 495 27.06 -13.67 -3.97
N TYR A 496 28.10 -14.23 -3.37
CA TYR A 496 28.00 -15.28 -2.36
C TYR A 496 28.88 -14.95 -1.15
N ARG A 497 28.51 -15.49 0.02
CA ARG A 497 29.32 -15.46 1.23
C ARG A 497 29.24 -16.79 1.96
N ALA A 498 30.37 -17.31 2.39
CA ALA A 498 30.48 -18.48 3.24
C ALA A 498 31.27 -18.15 4.51
N THR A 499 30.99 -18.87 5.59
CA THR A 499 31.78 -18.81 6.83
C THR A 499 32.09 -20.22 7.30
N PHE A 500 33.31 -20.46 7.78
CA PHE A 500 33.72 -21.74 8.34
C PHE A 500 34.90 -21.57 9.31
N ASP A 501 35.05 -22.50 10.24
CA ASP A 501 36.23 -22.58 11.09
C ASP A 501 37.33 -23.38 10.39
N LEU A 502 38.56 -22.87 10.42
CA LEU A 502 39.68 -23.48 9.69
C LEU A 502 40.00 -24.89 10.26
N PRO A 503 40.21 -25.92 9.42
CA PRO A 503 40.61 -27.25 9.90
C PRO A 503 41.87 -27.19 10.76
N SER A 504 41.92 -27.95 11.85
CA SER A 504 43.01 -27.91 12.85
C SER A 504 44.41 -28.30 12.33
N ASP A 505 44.46 -28.87 11.14
CA ASP A 505 45.65 -29.26 10.38
C ASP A 505 46.09 -28.22 9.33
N ALA A 506 45.28 -27.19 9.09
CA ALA A 506 45.59 -26.03 8.25
C ALA A 506 45.95 -24.79 9.10
N SER A 507 46.72 -23.86 8.52
CA SER A 507 47.08 -22.58 9.15
C SER A 507 46.72 -21.42 8.22
N ALA A 508 46.06 -20.38 8.74
CA ALA A 508 45.61 -19.24 7.95
C ALA A 508 46.75 -18.54 7.18
N GLU A 509 47.96 -18.56 7.72
CA GLU A 509 49.17 -18.00 7.09
C GLU A 509 49.58 -18.71 5.78
N ASN A 510 49.14 -19.95 5.55
CA ASN A 510 49.59 -20.79 4.43
C ASN A 510 48.45 -21.49 3.67
N ALA A 511 47.23 -21.52 4.21
CA ALA A 511 46.08 -22.16 3.59
C ALA A 511 45.60 -21.40 2.35
N THR A 512 45.32 -22.14 1.27
CA THR A 512 44.65 -21.59 0.09
C THR A 512 43.20 -22.02 0.10
N VAL A 513 42.29 -21.04 0.04
CA VAL A 513 40.87 -21.27 -0.17
C VAL A 513 40.63 -21.38 -1.67
N SER A 514 39.90 -22.40 -2.10
CA SER A 514 39.30 -22.46 -3.44
C SER A 514 37.78 -22.37 -3.35
N ALA A 515 37.20 -21.60 -4.26
CA ALA A 515 35.77 -21.59 -4.54
C ALA A 515 35.56 -22.23 -5.91
N ALA A 516 34.54 -23.07 -6.05
CA ALA A 516 34.24 -23.76 -7.31
C ALA A 516 32.74 -23.84 -7.58
N PHE A 517 32.36 -23.58 -8.82
CA PHE A 517 31.04 -23.82 -9.39
C PHE A 517 31.19 -24.87 -10.51
N ASP A 518 30.40 -25.95 -10.47
CA ASP A 518 30.57 -27.10 -11.37
C ASP A 518 29.70 -27.07 -12.63
N GLY A 519 28.76 -26.13 -12.74
CA GLY A 519 27.81 -26.02 -13.85
C GLY A 519 26.83 -27.20 -14.00
N ALA A 520 26.85 -28.19 -13.08
CA ALA A 520 26.25 -29.48 -13.32
C ALA A 520 24.71 -29.43 -13.38
N GLY A 521 24.14 -29.81 -14.52
CA GLY A 521 22.69 -29.75 -14.74
C GLY A 521 22.16 -28.36 -15.08
N THR A 522 23.04 -27.41 -15.38
CA THR A 522 22.70 -26.03 -15.78
C THR A 522 23.11 -25.73 -17.22
N ASN A 523 22.67 -24.59 -17.78
CA ASN A 523 23.24 -24.02 -19.00
C ASN A 523 24.41 -23.04 -18.73
N LEU A 524 25.10 -23.22 -17.61
CA LEU A 524 26.27 -22.44 -17.23
C LEU A 524 27.50 -23.36 -17.17
N GLY A 525 28.62 -22.88 -17.68
CA GLY A 525 29.91 -23.55 -17.62
C GLY A 525 30.51 -23.51 -16.22
N PRO A 526 31.36 -24.49 -15.86
CA PRO A 526 32.06 -24.49 -14.58
C PRO A 526 33.09 -23.37 -14.49
N SER A 527 33.37 -22.91 -13.28
CA SER A 527 34.39 -21.92 -12.97
C SER A 527 34.96 -22.12 -11.56
N ASP A 528 36.23 -21.72 -11.38
CA ASP A 528 36.94 -21.84 -10.11
C ASP A 528 37.79 -20.59 -9.82
N ALA A 529 37.96 -20.30 -8.53
CA ALA A 529 38.70 -19.15 -8.01
C ALA A 529 39.54 -19.56 -6.81
N THR A 530 40.67 -18.91 -6.59
CA THR A 530 41.54 -19.16 -5.43
C THR A 530 41.94 -17.88 -4.71
N ALA A 531 41.96 -17.94 -3.38
CA ALA A 531 42.33 -16.82 -2.52
C ALA A 531 43.21 -17.29 -1.35
N SER A 532 44.28 -16.55 -1.06
CA SER A 532 45.02 -16.69 0.19
C SER A 532 44.27 -15.98 1.31
N ILE A 533 44.21 -16.60 2.48
CA ILE A 533 43.53 -16.00 3.65
C ILE A 533 44.32 -14.78 4.12
N ARG A 534 43.67 -13.62 4.17
CA ARG A 534 44.25 -12.41 4.80
C ARG A 534 44.01 -12.47 6.30
N VAL A 535 45.09 -12.58 7.07
CA VAL A 535 45.07 -12.51 8.54
C VAL A 535 45.05 -11.04 8.98
N SER A 536 44.14 -10.69 9.89
CA SER A 536 44.03 -9.34 10.45
C SER A 536 45.14 -9.08 11.48
N ASN A 537 46.37 -8.84 11.01
CA ASN A 537 47.47 -8.41 11.87
C ASN A 537 47.23 -6.99 12.40
N ALA A 538 46.56 -6.89 13.54
CA ALA A 538 46.43 -5.67 14.32
C ALA A 538 47.77 -5.29 15.01
N VAL A 539 48.79 -4.92 14.22
CA VAL A 539 49.82 -3.90 14.55
C VAL A 539 50.71 -3.63 13.32
N ALA A 540 50.62 -2.42 12.77
CA ALA A 540 51.67 -1.84 11.94
C ALA A 540 51.71 -0.33 12.21
N GLU A 541 52.80 0.15 12.79
CA GLU A 541 53.02 1.57 13.06
C GLU A 541 53.17 2.35 11.74
N ALA A 542 52.77 3.62 11.75
CA ALA A 542 52.98 4.50 10.61
C ALA A 542 54.46 4.85 10.45
N ASP A 543 55.06 4.43 9.33
CA ASP A 543 56.30 5.05 8.81
C ASP A 543 56.05 5.61 7.40
N GLY A 544 56.61 6.78 7.13
CA GLY A 544 56.25 7.62 5.99
C GLY A 544 57.06 7.31 4.73
N GLY A 545 56.38 6.91 3.65
CA GLY A 545 57.02 6.62 2.35
C GLY A 545 56.22 7.13 1.16
N SER A 546 56.48 8.36 0.71
CA SER A 546 55.89 8.90 -0.52
C SER A 546 56.53 8.26 -1.78
N GLY A 547 55.74 7.58 -2.59
CA GLY A 547 56.15 7.01 -3.88
C GLY A 547 54.97 6.47 -4.68
N ALA A 548 54.62 7.11 -5.80
CA ALA A 548 53.44 6.79 -6.60
C ALA A 548 53.71 5.75 -7.71
N SER A 549 52.79 4.80 -7.96
CA SER A 549 52.37 4.35 -9.32
C SER A 549 51.29 3.24 -9.33
N GLY A 550 50.16 3.46 -10.03
CA GLY A 550 49.06 2.51 -10.29
C GLY A 550 48.07 2.34 -9.12
N GLY A 551 46.73 2.40 -9.22
CA GLY A 551 45.80 2.43 -10.38
C GLY A 551 45.36 1.00 -10.77
N LEU A 552 44.11 0.54 -10.62
CA LEU A 552 42.77 1.14 -10.40
C LEU A 552 41.94 0.27 -9.39
N PRO A 553 40.58 0.21 -9.38
CA PRO A 553 39.68 1.20 -8.75
C PRO A 553 38.55 0.57 -7.88
N PHE A 554 38.54 0.74 -6.55
CA PHE A 554 37.32 0.48 -5.76
C PHE A 554 37.18 1.49 -4.63
N ASP A 555 36.03 2.16 -4.57
CA ASP A 555 35.63 3.04 -3.47
C ASP A 555 35.17 2.20 -2.27
N PRO A 556 35.52 2.55 -1.02
CA PRO A 556 35.16 1.79 0.17
C PRO A 556 33.69 1.99 0.62
N LEU A 557 32.78 2.31 -0.30
CA LEU A 557 31.37 2.65 -0.03
C LEU A 557 30.35 1.65 -0.62
N ASP A 558 30.79 0.54 -1.19
CA ASP A 558 29.90 -0.52 -1.71
C ASP A 558 29.73 -1.67 -0.70
N LEU A 559 29.35 -1.32 0.54
CA LEU A 559 29.05 -2.27 1.62
C LEU A 559 27.71 -1.99 2.30
N ALA A 560 26.70 -1.69 1.49
CA ALA A 560 25.29 -1.81 1.87
C ALA A 560 24.64 -2.91 1.01
N TRP A 561 23.58 -3.54 1.52
CA TRP A 561 22.84 -4.65 0.90
C TRP A 561 23.56 -6.02 0.88
N VAL A 562 23.40 -6.76 1.98
CA VAL A 562 22.58 -7.99 2.02
C VAL A 562 22.23 -8.27 3.48
N VAL A 563 20.93 -8.43 3.76
CA VAL A 563 20.40 -8.95 5.04
C VAL A 563 19.72 -10.29 4.75
N VAL A 564 19.50 -11.08 5.81
CA VAL A 564 18.73 -12.33 5.92
C VAL A 564 19.55 -13.61 5.81
N GLY A 565 19.73 -14.28 6.95
CA GLY A 565 20.28 -15.63 7.04
C GLY A 565 20.92 -15.99 8.38
N THR A 566 20.12 -16.12 9.46
CA THR A 566 20.54 -16.50 10.84
C THR A 566 21.38 -15.43 11.59
N ALA A 567 21.34 -15.29 12.92
CA ALA A 567 20.68 -16.08 13.97
C ALA A 567 20.11 -15.19 15.10
N VAL A 568 19.21 -15.76 15.90
CA VAL A 568 18.69 -15.20 17.17
C VAL A 568 19.80 -15.21 18.25
N VAL A 569 19.59 -14.40 19.31
CA VAL A 569 20.36 -14.30 20.58
C VAL A 569 21.37 -13.14 20.68
N GLY A 570 20.85 -12.00 21.16
CA GLY A 570 21.43 -11.29 22.31
C GLY A 570 22.39 -10.11 22.08
N LEU A 571 21.87 -8.87 22.13
CA LEU A 571 22.47 -7.75 22.90
C LEU A 571 21.62 -6.44 22.95
N ALA A 572 20.37 -6.52 23.41
CA ALA A 572 19.60 -5.33 23.79
C ALA A 572 19.96 -4.85 25.21
N ALA A 573 21.18 -4.34 25.43
CA ALA A 573 21.64 -3.97 26.79
C ALA A 573 22.77 -2.90 26.90
N ALA A 574 23.00 -2.04 25.89
CA ALA A 574 24.23 -1.21 25.84
C ALA A 574 24.07 0.31 25.63
N VAL A 575 22.85 0.87 25.52
CA VAL A 575 22.65 2.30 25.18
C VAL A 575 22.12 3.17 26.34
N LEU A 576 21.58 2.58 27.42
CA LEU A 576 20.95 3.32 28.52
C LEU A 576 21.86 3.70 29.72
N LEU A 577 23.19 3.58 29.60
CA LEU A 577 24.13 4.04 30.65
C LEU A 577 25.30 4.87 30.11
N ARG A 578 24.98 6.05 29.56
CA ARG A 578 25.91 7.18 29.57
C ARG A 578 26.00 7.72 31.02
N ARG A 579 27.17 8.27 31.40
CA ARG A 579 27.36 9.32 32.43
C ARG A 579 27.49 8.90 33.92
N ASN A 580 28.69 8.47 34.35
CA ASN A 580 29.33 9.05 35.55
C ASN A 580 30.84 8.70 35.73
N GLY A 581 31.70 9.72 35.86
CA GLY A 581 33.11 9.65 36.33
C GLY A 581 34.12 8.92 35.41
N GLY A 582 35.41 9.29 35.35
CA GLY A 582 36.12 10.36 36.06
C GLY A 582 37.61 10.04 36.25
N ASP A 583 38.45 10.65 35.41
CA ASP A 583 39.88 10.99 35.60
C ASP A 583 41.02 9.94 35.55
N ASP A 584 42.18 10.49 35.15
CA ASP A 584 43.59 10.03 35.16
C ASP A 584 44.06 8.91 34.18
N ALA A 585 45.21 9.01 33.49
CA ALA A 585 46.10 10.16 33.21
C ALA A 585 47.15 9.85 32.10
N VAL A 586 47.37 10.79 31.16
CA VAL A 586 48.67 11.34 30.64
C VAL A 586 49.76 10.32 30.19
N THR A 587 50.42 10.43 29.01
CA THR A 587 51.52 11.40 28.76
C THR A 587 52.05 11.44 27.30
N ALA A 588 51.95 12.64 26.67
CA ALA A 588 52.90 13.34 25.76
C ALA A 588 53.48 12.64 24.48
N ALA A 589 53.98 13.36 23.47
CA ALA A 589 54.52 14.74 23.40
C ALA A 589 54.57 15.23 21.92
N VAL A 590 54.88 16.48 21.50
CA VAL A 590 54.96 17.88 22.03
C VAL A 590 55.29 18.77 20.79
N THR A 591 54.83 20.02 20.62
CA THR A 591 55.50 21.36 20.79
C THR A 591 54.68 22.37 19.94
N ASP A 592 54.59 23.69 20.16
CA ASP A 592 55.05 24.61 21.23
C ASP A 592 54.28 25.96 21.17
N GLU A 593 54.64 26.90 22.05
CA GLU A 593 54.43 28.37 22.03
C GLU A 593 53.19 28.97 22.72
N SER A 594 53.32 29.08 24.04
CA SER A 594 53.46 30.36 24.79
C SER A 594 52.26 31.28 25.12
N ASP A 595 52.15 31.52 26.44
CA ASP A 595 51.59 32.65 27.20
C ASP A 595 50.07 33.00 27.16
N ALA A 596 49.42 33.47 28.24
CA ALA A 596 49.57 33.30 29.70
C ALA A 596 48.48 34.14 30.42
N SER A 597 47.89 33.62 31.54
CA SER A 597 47.14 34.39 32.57
C SER A 597 45.82 35.09 32.12
N ASP A 598 44.83 35.40 32.97
CA ASP A 598 44.53 35.14 34.40
C ASP A 598 43.03 35.44 34.65
N ALA A 599 42.46 34.92 35.76
CA ALA A 599 41.09 35.15 36.29
C ALA A 599 39.89 34.73 35.38
N GLY A 600 38.79 34.16 35.88
CA GLY A 600 38.38 33.86 37.25
C GLY A 600 37.27 34.78 37.77
N ASP A 601 36.01 34.41 37.59
CA ASP A 601 34.94 34.52 38.61
C ASP A 601 33.73 33.64 38.22
N ALA A 602 32.83 33.35 39.17
CA ALA A 602 31.63 32.55 38.97
C ALA A 602 30.36 33.40 38.81
N ALA A 603 29.43 32.98 37.94
CA ALA A 603 28.07 33.50 37.89
C ALA A 603 27.07 32.43 37.37
N ASP A 604 25.80 32.57 37.77
CA ASP A 604 24.66 31.73 37.38
C ASP A 604 24.45 31.65 35.84
N PRO A 605 23.78 30.59 35.34
CA PRO A 605 23.27 30.57 33.98
C PRO A 605 21.98 31.42 33.87
N GLU A 606 22.08 32.61 33.29
CA GLU A 606 20.93 33.26 32.63
C GLU A 606 20.68 32.62 31.25
N PRO A 607 19.42 32.63 30.75
CA PRO A 607 19.07 31.99 29.49
C PRO A 607 19.52 32.81 28.28
N ALA A 608 20.04 32.14 27.24
CA ALA A 608 20.38 32.73 25.96
C ALA A 608 19.53 32.10 24.84
N ALA A 609 19.03 32.92 23.92
CA ALA A 609 18.22 32.48 22.79
C ALA A 609 19.07 31.74 21.73
N THR A 610 18.56 30.63 21.19
CA THR A 610 19.33 29.66 20.39
C THR A 610 18.91 29.50 18.92
N GLY A 611 18.08 30.38 18.36
CA GLY A 611 17.65 30.28 16.96
C GLY A 611 18.76 30.48 15.91
N THR A 612 19.74 31.35 16.18
CA THR A 612 20.81 31.70 15.21
C THR A 612 21.72 30.53 14.76
N PRO A 613 22.28 29.66 15.64
CA PRO A 613 23.22 28.62 15.23
C PRO A 613 22.67 27.56 14.25
N ALA A 614 21.35 27.34 14.21
CA ALA A 614 20.74 26.43 13.24
C ALA A 614 20.87 26.96 11.80
N PHE A 615 20.55 28.24 11.57
CA PHE A 615 20.59 28.84 10.23
C PHE A 615 22.01 29.08 9.69
N ASP A 616 23.01 29.23 10.57
CA ASP A 616 24.42 29.22 10.20
C ASP A 616 24.88 27.80 9.80
N SER A 617 24.39 26.77 10.51
CA SER A 617 24.68 25.36 10.20
C SER A 617 24.03 24.91 8.88
N ALA A 618 22.82 25.39 8.58
CA ALA A 618 22.17 25.18 7.28
C ALA A 618 22.93 25.84 6.13
N ALA A 619 23.45 27.06 6.31
CA ALA A 619 24.31 27.71 5.31
C ALA A 619 25.59 26.92 5.03
N ALA A 620 26.26 26.44 6.09
CA ALA A 620 27.46 25.62 5.96
C ALA A 620 27.20 24.26 5.27
N ALA A 621 25.96 23.74 5.32
CA ALA A 621 25.55 22.56 4.56
C ALA A 621 25.35 22.85 3.06
N LEU A 622 24.77 24.00 2.70
CA LEU A 622 24.71 24.47 1.30
C LEU A 622 26.11 24.68 0.71
N ASP A 623 26.99 25.40 1.41
CA ASP A 623 28.38 25.66 0.97
C ASP A 623 29.20 24.37 0.81
N ALA A 624 28.81 23.29 1.50
CA ALA A 624 29.43 21.98 1.40
C ALA A 624 28.74 21.02 0.39
N GLY A 625 27.78 21.51 -0.40
CA GLY A 625 27.07 20.72 -1.42
C GLY A 625 26.13 19.66 -0.85
N ARG A 626 25.50 19.92 0.31
CA ARG A 626 24.54 19.01 0.96
C ARG A 626 23.16 19.70 1.10
N PRO A 627 22.39 19.84 0.00
CA PRO A 627 21.14 20.60 0.00
C PRO A 627 20.05 19.99 0.90
N ASN A 628 19.93 18.66 0.97
CA ASN A 628 18.94 18.02 1.85
C ASN A 628 19.25 18.28 3.34
N ASP A 629 20.51 18.16 3.77
CA ASP A 629 20.94 18.47 5.14
C ASP A 629 20.61 19.93 5.49
N ALA A 630 20.81 20.86 4.56
CA ALA A 630 20.53 22.28 4.78
C ALA A 630 19.04 22.54 5.07
N VAL A 631 18.14 21.93 4.28
CA VAL A 631 16.69 22.06 4.48
C VAL A 631 16.26 21.40 5.80
N VAL A 632 16.80 20.23 6.15
CA VAL A 632 16.52 19.54 7.42
C VAL A 632 16.94 20.38 8.63
N VAL A 633 18.14 20.96 8.61
CA VAL A 633 18.65 21.80 9.69
C VAL A 633 17.89 23.13 9.78
N ALA A 634 17.50 23.73 8.65
CA ALA A 634 16.71 24.95 8.63
C ALA A 634 15.28 24.74 9.15
N TYR A 635 14.62 23.63 8.78
CA TYR A 635 13.31 23.26 9.33
C TYR A 635 13.36 23.04 10.85
N ALA A 636 14.40 22.33 11.35
CA ALA A 636 14.60 22.15 12.78
C ALA A 636 14.74 23.49 13.53
N GLY A 637 15.45 24.47 12.95
CA GLY A 637 15.57 25.83 13.51
C GLY A 637 14.23 26.59 13.58
N VAL A 638 13.34 26.39 12.59
CA VAL A 638 11.98 26.96 12.61
C VAL A 638 11.09 26.25 13.63
N ARG A 639 11.24 24.93 13.81
CA ARG A 639 10.52 24.17 14.82
C ARG A 639 10.91 24.58 16.24
N GLU A 640 12.20 24.82 16.49
CA GLU A 640 12.69 25.36 17.76
C GLU A 640 12.18 26.80 18.02
N SER A 641 12.13 27.66 17.00
CA SER A 641 11.71 29.06 17.18
C SER A 641 10.19 29.25 17.32
N LEU A 642 9.37 28.52 16.56
CA LEU A 642 7.91 28.70 16.55
C LEU A 642 7.15 27.72 17.47
N GLY A 643 7.71 26.54 17.80
CA GLY A 643 7.00 25.52 18.59
C GLY A 643 6.55 26.01 19.97
N SER A 644 7.40 26.81 20.64
CA SER A 644 7.06 27.46 21.91
C SER A 644 6.01 28.57 21.78
N ALA A 645 5.86 29.18 20.59
CA ALA A 645 4.92 30.28 20.35
C ALA A 645 3.50 29.78 19.97
N ALA A 646 3.41 28.59 19.36
CA ALA A 646 2.16 27.94 18.99
C ALA A 646 1.68 26.85 19.97
N GLU A 647 2.32 26.73 21.15
CA GLU A 647 2.03 25.71 22.18
C GLU A 647 1.99 24.27 21.61
N VAL A 648 2.89 23.96 20.67
CA VAL A 648 2.94 22.66 19.98
C VAL A 648 3.72 21.64 20.83
N ASP A 649 3.18 20.44 20.97
CA ASP A 649 3.86 19.32 21.65
C ASP A 649 5.06 18.82 20.81
N ASP A 650 6.15 18.43 21.47
CA ASP A 650 7.35 17.91 20.80
C ASP A 650 7.07 16.66 19.96
N ALA A 651 6.01 15.89 20.26
CA ALA A 651 5.58 14.71 19.53
C ALA A 651 4.78 15.00 18.24
N ALA A 652 4.38 16.25 17.97
CA ALA A 652 3.59 16.59 16.79
C ALA A 652 4.34 16.26 15.48
N THR A 653 3.63 15.73 14.48
CA THR A 653 4.20 15.59 13.13
C THR A 653 4.53 16.96 12.52
N HIS A 654 5.36 16.98 11.47
CA HIS A 654 5.76 18.23 10.81
C HIS A 654 4.59 18.99 10.18
N TRP A 655 3.54 18.29 9.72
CA TRP A 655 2.28 18.91 9.25
C TRP A 655 1.40 19.38 10.40
N GLU A 656 1.24 18.61 11.49
CA GLU A 656 0.50 19.10 12.67
C GLU A 656 1.14 20.32 13.34
N PHE A 657 2.48 20.42 13.26
CA PHE A 657 3.21 21.61 13.65
C PHE A 657 2.94 22.78 12.69
N CYS A 658 2.88 22.52 11.38
CA CYS A 658 2.51 23.51 10.36
C CYS A 658 1.11 24.08 10.62
N ASP A 659 0.10 23.19 10.70
CA ASP A 659 -1.31 23.55 10.92
C ASP A 659 -1.48 24.33 12.23
N ARG A 660 -0.90 23.86 13.34
CA ARG A 660 -0.98 24.60 14.63
C ARG A 660 -0.31 25.97 14.58
N CYS A 661 0.80 26.12 13.85
CA CYS A 661 1.43 27.43 13.69
C CYS A 661 0.60 28.39 12.82
N ILE A 662 -0.13 27.85 11.84
CA ILE A 662 -1.06 28.60 10.99
C ILE A 662 -2.31 29.01 11.78
N ASP A 663 -2.93 28.08 12.52
CA ASP A 663 -4.09 28.32 13.39
C ASP A 663 -3.79 29.31 14.53
N ALA A 664 -2.58 29.21 15.12
CA ALA A 664 -2.10 30.18 16.10
C ALA A 664 -1.73 31.54 15.48
N GLY A 665 -1.63 31.63 14.15
CA GLY A 665 -1.26 32.84 13.41
C GLY A 665 0.18 33.31 13.65
N VAL A 666 1.08 32.40 14.05
CA VAL A 666 2.50 32.73 14.34
C VAL A 666 3.39 32.73 13.10
N ALA A 667 2.89 32.20 11.97
CA ALA A 667 3.58 32.17 10.69
C ALA A 667 2.61 32.32 9.50
N PRO A 668 3.05 32.88 8.36
CA PRO A 668 2.30 32.85 7.11
C PRO A 668 2.22 31.43 6.52
N ALA A 669 1.00 30.99 6.20
CA ALA A 669 0.69 29.64 5.72
C ALA A 669 1.54 29.21 4.52
N ASP A 670 1.46 29.92 3.39
CA ASP A 670 2.17 29.59 2.14
C ASP A 670 3.67 29.30 2.35
N ALA A 671 4.34 30.03 3.26
CA ALA A 671 5.76 29.87 3.54
C ALA A 671 6.05 28.69 4.47
N LEU A 672 5.22 28.45 5.48
CA LEU A 672 5.40 27.33 6.41
C LEU A 672 5.01 25.98 5.77
N GLU A 673 3.96 25.97 4.95
CA GLU A 673 3.57 24.80 4.13
C GLU A 673 4.68 24.46 3.12
N SER A 674 5.19 25.46 2.40
CA SER A 674 6.30 25.30 1.44
C SER A 674 7.56 24.74 2.12
N LEU A 675 7.93 25.27 3.29
CA LEU A 675 9.07 24.76 4.06
C LEU A 675 8.82 23.33 4.57
N THR A 676 7.60 23.01 5.00
CA THR A 676 7.23 21.68 5.51
C THR A 676 7.27 20.62 4.40
N ALA A 677 6.71 20.92 3.22
CA ALA A 677 6.81 20.06 2.04
C ALA A 677 8.27 19.92 1.54
N GLY A 678 9.05 20.99 1.61
CA GLY A 678 10.49 20.98 1.32
C GLY A 678 11.27 20.06 2.26
N TYR A 679 10.95 20.11 3.56
CA TYR A 679 11.50 19.22 4.59
C TYR A 679 11.15 17.76 4.33
N GLU A 680 9.88 17.43 4.06
CA GLU A 680 9.47 16.06 3.73
C GLU A 680 10.23 15.49 2.53
N ARG A 681 10.38 16.32 1.50
CA ARG A 681 11.14 15.95 0.31
C ARG A 681 12.60 15.68 0.65
N ALA A 682 13.23 16.56 1.43
CA ALA A 682 14.63 16.42 1.83
C ALA A 682 14.90 15.22 2.76
N ALA A 683 13.98 14.92 3.68
CA ALA A 683 14.14 13.91 4.72
C ALA A 683 13.63 12.50 4.34
N TYR A 684 12.52 12.40 3.60
CA TYR A 684 11.79 11.14 3.43
C TYR A 684 11.62 10.67 1.97
N SER A 685 11.68 11.56 0.97
CA SER A 685 11.38 11.18 -0.42
C SER A 685 12.46 10.34 -1.14
N GLY A 686 13.67 10.25 -0.57
CA GLY A 686 14.82 9.62 -1.24
C GLY A 686 15.36 10.39 -2.46
N LEU A 687 14.81 11.56 -2.78
CA LEU A 687 15.25 12.42 -3.87
C LEU A 687 16.07 13.60 -3.33
N SER A 688 17.09 14.03 -4.07
CA SER A 688 17.83 15.26 -3.77
C SER A 688 17.01 16.49 -4.15
N VAL A 689 16.94 17.46 -3.24
CA VAL A 689 16.52 18.83 -3.51
C VAL A 689 17.64 19.53 -4.29
N SER A 690 17.33 20.42 -5.24
CA SER A 690 18.40 21.14 -5.95
C SER A 690 19.02 22.22 -5.05
N ASP A 691 20.28 22.61 -5.29
CA ASP A 691 20.94 23.65 -4.49
C ASP A 691 20.20 25.00 -4.55
N ALA A 692 19.47 25.27 -5.64
CA ALA A 692 18.65 26.47 -5.80
C ALA A 692 17.39 26.40 -4.92
N ASP A 693 16.63 25.30 -5.00
CA ASP A 693 15.41 25.13 -4.20
C ASP A 693 15.75 25.07 -2.70
N ALA A 694 16.87 24.41 -2.34
CA ALA A 694 17.35 24.33 -0.96
C ALA A 694 17.77 25.70 -0.42
N ALA A 695 18.40 26.55 -1.23
CA ALA A 695 18.72 27.93 -0.83
C ALA A 695 17.46 28.78 -0.60
N GLU A 696 16.44 28.64 -1.45
CA GLU A 696 15.15 29.31 -1.31
C GLU A 696 14.39 28.86 -0.03
N LEU A 697 14.40 27.56 0.26
CA LEU A 697 13.81 27.00 1.48
C LEU A 697 14.56 27.44 2.75
N VAL A 698 15.89 27.47 2.75
CA VAL A 698 16.70 27.95 3.89
C VAL A 698 16.45 29.44 4.18
N GLU A 699 16.28 30.27 3.14
CA GLU A 699 15.96 31.69 3.34
C GLU A 699 14.51 31.90 3.77
N THR A 700 13.57 31.10 3.25
CA THR A 700 12.19 31.03 3.73
C THR A 700 12.17 30.69 5.23
N ALA A 701 12.97 29.71 5.67
CA ALA A 701 13.09 29.33 7.07
C ALA A 701 13.64 30.46 7.96
N ARG A 702 14.65 31.23 7.50
CA ARG A 702 15.11 32.43 8.23
C ARG A 702 14.00 33.47 8.38
N SER A 703 13.24 33.72 7.31
CA SER A 703 12.15 34.70 7.33
C SER A 703 11.03 34.34 8.31
N LEU A 704 10.77 33.04 8.47
CA LEU A 704 9.80 32.50 9.42
C LEU A 704 10.26 32.59 10.88
N ALA A 705 11.56 32.39 11.14
CA ALA A 705 12.10 32.43 12.49
C ALA A 705 12.34 33.85 13.04
N ASP A 706 12.48 34.87 12.18
CA ASP A 706 12.75 36.26 12.59
C ASP A 706 11.93 37.29 11.77
N PRO A 707 10.59 37.30 11.89
CA PRO A 707 9.69 38.11 11.05
C PRO A 707 9.83 39.64 11.26
N SER A 708 10.65 40.07 12.22
CA SER A 708 11.00 41.48 12.42
C SER A 708 12.15 41.98 11.54
N GLY A 709 12.83 41.07 10.81
CA GLY A 709 14.02 41.39 10.02
C GLY A 709 13.77 42.02 8.64
N SER A 710 12.62 41.74 8.00
CA SER A 710 12.38 42.12 6.59
C SER A 710 11.85 43.54 6.37
N ASP A 711 11.35 44.23 7.41
CA ASP A 711 10.67 45.54 7.27
C ASP A 711 11.63 46.75 7.43
N ALA A 712 12.95 46.51 7.44
CA ALA A 712 13.97 47.53 7.69
C ALA A 712 14.57 48.18 6.43
N LEU A 713 14.26 47.70 5.22
CA LEU A 713 14.82 48.19 3.95
C LEU A 713 13.78 48.30 2.82
N GLU A 714 12.77 49.17 2.98
CA GLU A 714 12.44 50.24 2.01
C GLU A 714 11.23 51.08 2.48
N SER A 715 11.49 52.12 3.30
CA SER A 715 10.47 53.16 3.55
C SER A 715 10.26 54.04 2.30
N PRO A 716 9.02 54.31 1.87
CA PRO A 716 8.75 55.01 0.62
C PRO A 716 9.06 56.51 0.70
N ALA A 717 9.99 56.98 -0.13
CA ALA A 717 10.25 58.41 -0.30
C ALA A 717 9.07 59.08 -1.04
N SER A 718 8.39 60.00 -0.36
CA SER A 718 7.30 60.80 -0.93
C SER A 718 7.80 61.97 -1.78
N GLY A 719 7.07 62.23 -2.87
CA GLY A 719 7.16 63.43 -3.71
C GLY A 719 7.44 63.08 -5.17
N ASP A 720 6.85 63.68 -6.19
CA ASP A 720 5.75 64.65 -6.40
C ASP A 720 5.78 64.89 -7.93
N GLY A 721 4.64 65.21 -8.55
CA GLY A 721 4.53 65.80 -9.90
C GLY A 721 5.38 65.23 -11.07
N THR A 722 4.73 64.71 -12.11
CA THR A 722 4.43 65.48 -13.35
C THR A 722 3.96 64.56 -14.49
N ASP A 723 2.75 64.79 -14.99
CA ASP A 723 2.25 64.29 -16.29
C ASP A 723 2.91 65.06 -17.44
N PRO A 724 3.43 64.39 -18.49
CA PRO A 724 2.74 64.52 -19.77
C PRO A 724 2.77 63.28 -20.71
N SER A 725 1.61 62.98 -21.27
CA SER A 725 1.34 62.80 -22.73
C SER A 725 2.10 61.75 -23.56
N GLU A 726 1.32 60.95 -24.33
CA GLU A 726 1.66 60.34 -25.63
C GLU A 726 2.78 59.27 -25.68
N ALA A 727 2.83 58.30 -26.62
CA ALA A 727 1.86 57.83 -27.62
C ALA A 727 2.33 56.48 -28.22
N VAL A 728 1.38 55.70 -28.73
CA VAL A 728 1.51 54.73 -29.86
C VAL A 728 2.54 53.59 -29.75
N GLY A 729 2.01 52.36 -29.78
CA GLY A 729 2.76 51.13 -30.10
C GLY A 729 1.80 49.96 -30.33
N ALA A 730 1.49 49.65 -31.58
CA ALA A 730 0.68 48.51 -31.98
C ALA A 730 1.54 47.48 -32.72
N VAL A 731 0.93 46.32 -33.06
CA VAL A 731 1.50 45.21 -33.85
C VAL A 731 2.39 44.28 -33.01
N GLU A 732 2.24 42.94 -33.03
CA GLU A 732 1.47 42.03 -33.90
C GLU A 732 0.67 40.98 -33.11
#